data_AF-E3JAY8-F1
#
_entry.id   AF-E3JAY8-F1
#
_cell.length_a   1.000
_cell.length_b   1.000
_cell.length_c   1.000
_cell.angle_alpha   90.00
_cell.angle_beta   90.00
_cell.angle_gamma   90.00
#
_symmetry.space_group_name_H-M   'P 1'
#
loop_
_entity.id
_entity.type
_entity.pdbx_description
1 polymer ?
#
loop_
_entity_poly.entity_id
_entity_poly.type
_entity_poly.pdbx_seq_one_letter_code
_entity_poly.pdbx_strand_id
1 'polypeptide(L)'
;MLTTDPGPTEPAGDPAGQASAAESRPSGHPGLTRHRLAVDEFDAIAAGHGDLATLRAGQLSRRMLLIQALAGAAAERRPDLAGLAELDASLAQLRASHRADRAEVDRLLLHPQIGAWGMGCLRLLFGHGPETNRPEAPRRRAGLGSGTLAAQLGCFGTLSAAAALLLGRECDVVAHALDGALAFPTLGLATVPGLSGWVRIRVTFPPIEQPPVGQGSGRQTPGDRPPDERRAGPRRATLSVLAHSGTPEVLARFELELDARPGDRAGTGTGVVHRALAVVAEAGAAGGPGGPAWLPLRTLVSEVDGCRLVVDLDDIDPFRSFNHVPPAPRLDDGELAVWRRRLDEAWELLVTHHRGRASMIASALASLIPLRAPNDAEVLSASSADAFGAVSLTLPHSGLALAASLIHELAHSRLSALLGLVPLFEPDRRAVHYSPWRRDPRPVPGLTQGAFAFLALTDFWNDHRSTVRGAGGRLAQFEYARWRAELPGVMATLLSSGVLTGLGERFVGGMRRGLAAIAGGDVPEDVVALADLASAEHRITWRLRNVRPRAAFVAALGAAWRAGQPCPSLPASSISAGGVPSDGLPSSGVPSSGGPGAVAAIGPTPPDDLAPTAPRFVAPGRLSLSYLRLREPERFEQFLEEPFRLGPVLPAASPADLLLLTGQTTGASLLYHDLIVAEPQRIDHWAGLVLSRRRARGDADPPVCRPEVLMALHAHLRAEGAVAAPIELADWMAAQTAAPASAAMSVGGRAGSHSGDGSNTKSTRTPSATSRTSG
;
A
#
# COMPACT_ATOMS: atom_id res chain seq x y z
N MET A 1 21.47 13.02 -11.66
CA MET A 1 22.44 13.40 -12.70
C MET A 1 23.34 12.22 -12.96
N LEU A 2 23.09 11.51 -14.05
CA LEU A 2 23.91 10.41 -14.55
C LEU A 2 24.74 10.99 -15.70
N THR A 3 26.05 11.09 -15.53
CA THR A 3 26.98 11.42 -16.61
C THR A 3 27.57 10.11 -17.11
N THR A 4 27.24 9.77 -18.36
CA THR A 4 27.96 8.79 -19.17
C THR A 4 29.25 9.41 -19.66
N ASP A 5 30.39 8.77 -19.39
CA ASP A 5 31.64 9.06 -20.11
C ASP A 5 32.22 7.72 -20.60
N PRO A 6 32.65 7.62 -21.86
CA PRO A 6 33.16 6.38 -22.43
C PRO A 6 34.64 6.21 -22.07
N GLY A 7 35.04 4.99 -21.74
CA GLY A 7 36.42 4.68 -21.34
C GLY A 7 37.44 4.99 -22.44
N PRO A 8 38.71 5.29 -22.08
CA PRO A 8 39.76 5.44 -23.06
C PRO A 8 40.38 4.08 -23.40
N THR A 9 40.63 3.91 -24.69
CA THR A 9 41.50 2.93 -25.32
C THR A 9 42.95 3.09 -24.85
N GLU A 10 43.60 1.98 -24.46
CA GLU A 10 45.05 1.89 -24.29
C GLU A 10 45.81 2.13 -25.62
N PRO A 11 47.06 2.61 -25.54
CA PRO A 11 48.15 1.72 -25.94
C PRO A 11 49.39 1.78 -25.02
N ALA A 12 50.19 0.70 -25.13
CA ALA A 12 51.37 0.37 -24.35
C ALA A 12 52.60 1.28 -24.54
N GLY A 13 53.41 1.41 -23.48
CA GLY A 13 54.78 1.96 -23.50
C GLY A 13 55.40 2.03 -22.08
N ASP A 14 56.57 1.41 -21.91
CA ASP A 14 57.26 1.02 -20.66
C ASP A 14 58.13 2.16 -20.03
N PRO A 15 59.01 1.96 -19.01
CA PRO A 15 58.79 2.39 -17.62
C PRO A 15 59.82 3.41 -17.06
N ALA A 16 59.61 3.82 -15.80
CA ALA A 16 60.58 4.33 -14.80
C ALA A 16 60.38 5.75 -14.25
N GLY A 17 60.08 5.81 -12.94
CA GLY A 17 60.66 6.75 -11.98
C GLY A 17 60.08 8.17 -11.89
N GLN A 18 59.32 8.45 -10.83
CA GLN A 18 59.71 9.40 -9.76
C GLN A 18 58.60 9.58 -8.71
N ALA A 19 59.06 9.76 -7.48
CA ALA A 19 58.28 9.87 -6.27
C ALA A 19 57.68 11.27 -6.05
N SER A 20 56.62 11.28 -5.24
CA SER A 20 56.20 12.38 -4.35
C SER A 20 55.70 13.69 -4.97
N ALA A 21 54.37 13.80 -5.06
CA ALA A 21 53.67 15.03 -4.70
C ALA A 21 52.36 14.66 -4.01
N ALA A 22 52.34 14.82 -2.68
CA ALA A 22 51.14 14.73 -1.87
C ALA A 22 50.23 15.92 -2.20
N GLU A 23 49.26 15.72 -3.10
CA GLU A 23 48.17 16.67 -3.28
C GLU A 23 47.24 16.60 -2.07
N SER A 24 47.32 17.65 -1.26
CA SER A 24 46.41 17.99 -0.18
C SER A 24 44.96 17.94 -0.67
N ARG A 25 44.21 16.92 -0.23
CA ARG A 25 42.76 16.92 -0.34
C ARG A 25 42.21 18.14 0.42
N PRO A 26 41.42 19.01 -0.21
CA PRO A 26 40.74 20.07 0.53
C PRO A 26 39.80 19.41 1.53
N SER A 27 39.89 19.87 2.78
CA SER A 27 39.02 19.51 3.89
C SER A 27 37.56 19.84 3.54
N GLY A 28 36.88 18.91 2.89
CA GLY A 28 35.47 19.01 2.58
C GLY A 28 34.65 18.96 3.87
N HIS A 29 33.77 19.93 4.07
CA HIS A 29 32.61 19.79 4.94
C HIS A 29 32.00 18.39 4.76
N PRO A 30 31.46 17.74 5.82
CA PRO A 30 30.86 16.41 5.69
C PRO A 30 29.67 16.50 4.74
N GLY A 31 29.95 16.22 3.46
CA GLY A 31 28.99 16.35 2.38
C GLY A 31 27.87 15.34 2.59
N LEU A 32 26.64 15.78 2.37
CA LEU A 32 25.46 14.92 2.35
C LEU A 32 25.75 13.71 1.44
N THR A 33 25.78 12.50 2.02
CA THR A 33 25.96 11.27 1.25
C THR A 33 24.83 11.17 0.23
N ARG A 34 25.18 11.24 -1.06
CA ARG A 34 24.21 11.02 -2.14
C ARG A 34 23.97 9.52 -2.29
N HIS A 35 22.74 9.09 -2.04
CA HIS A 35 22.31 7.72 -2.35
C HIS A 35 22.39 7.49 -3.86
N ARG A 36 23.02 6.39 -4.27
CA ARG A 36 23.10 5.95 -5.66
C ARG A 36 22.49 4.55 -5.73
N LEU A 37 21.61 4.35 -6.70
CA LEU A 37 21.03 3.05 -7.00
C LEU A 37 21.67 2.54 -8.29
N ALA A 38 22.27 1.36 -8.24
CA ALA A 38 22.85 0.76 -9.44
C ALA A 38 21.73 0.45 -10.46
N VAL A 39 22.05 0.51 -11.75
CA VAL A 39 21.06 0.27 -12.81
C VAL A 39 20.52 -1.17 -12.73
N ASP A 40 21.38 -2.14 -12.44
CA ASP A 40 20.97 -3.54 -12.30
C ASP A 40 20.11 -3.76 -11.04
N GLU A 41 20.39 -3.04 -9.96
CA GLU A 41 19.57 -3.05 -8.74
C GLU A 41 18.18 -2.44 -9.01
N PHE A 42 18.12 -1.33 -9.75
CA PHE A 42 16.87 -0.71 -10.19
C PHE A 42 16.05 -1.67 -11.06
N ASP A 43 16.68 -2.33 -12.03
CA ASP A 43 16.00 -3.29 -12.92
C ASP A 43 15.54 -4.54 -12.17
N ALA A 44 16.32 -5.02 -11.19
CA ALA A 44 15.94 -6.12 -10.32
C ALA A 44 14.70 -5.75 -9.50
N ILE A 45 14.67 -4.55 -8.89
CA ILE A 45 13.49 -4.04 -8.18
C ILE A 45 12.29 -3.94 -9.12
N ALA A 46 12.47 -3.38 -10.31
CA ALA A 46 11.41 -3.27 -11.30
C ALA A 46 10.83 -4.63 -11.73
N ALA A 47 11.65 -5.68 -11.80
CA ALA A 47 11.22 -7.04 -12.07
C ALA A 47 10.58 -7.75 -10.86
N GLY A 48 10.56 -7.13 -9.68
CA GLY A 48 10.00 -7.69 -8.44
C GLY A 48 11.03 -8.30 -7.48
N HIS A 49 12.32 -8.33 -7.84
CA HIS A 49 13.42 -8.93 -7.08
C HIS A 49 14.37 -7.87 -6.50
N GLY A 50 15.52 -8.26 -5.96
CA GLY A 50 16.54 -7.33 -5.47
C GLY A 50 16.43 -7.00 -3.98
N ASP A 51 17.59 -6.65 -3.41
CA ASP A 51 17.76 -6.31 -1.99
C ASP A 51 17.15 -4.93 -1.66
N LEU A 52 16.95 -4.70 -0.36
CA LEU A 52 16.36 -3.50 0.23
C LEU A 52 17.40 -2.62 0.93
N ALA A 53 18.68 -3.00 0.98
CA ALA A 53 19.71 -2.25 1.71
C ALA A 53 19.78 -0.77 1.28
N THR A 54 19.86 -0.49 -0.02
CA THR A 54 19.90 0.90 -0.53
C THR A 54 18.61 1.66 -0.21
N LEU A 55 17.45 1.01 -0.38
CA LEU A 55 16.15 1.61 -0.08
C LEU A 55 16.03 1.95 1.42
N ARG A 56 16.47 1.04 2.30
CA ARG A 56 16.48 1.21 3.76
C ARG A 56 17.45 2.30 4.20
N ALA A 57 18.64 2.37 3.61
CA ALA A 57 19.59 3.45 3.84
C ALA A 57 19.01 4.82 3.44
N GLY A 58 18.33 4.88 2.28
CA GLY A 58 17.58 6.06 1.83
C GLY A 58 16.47 6.44 2.81
N GLN A 59 15.73 5.45 3.32
CA GLN A 59 14.72 5.68 4.35
C GLN A 59 15.34 6.25 5.63
N LEU A 60 16.45 5.71 6.14
CA LEU A 60 17.13 6.24 7.34
C LEU A 60 17.53 7.71 7.15
N SER A 61 18.18 8.05 6.03
CA SER A 61 18.54 9.45 5.73
C SER A 61 17.31 10.35 5.66
N ARG A 62 16.19 9.86 5.09
CA ARG A 62 14.92 10.59 5.10
C ARG A 62 14.42 10.86 6.52
N ARG A 63 14.55 9.93 7.49
CA ARG A 63 14.15 10.20 8.89
C ARG A 63 15.05 11.22 9.55
N MET A 64 16.36 11.14 9.34
CA MET A 64 17.30 12.13 9.87
C MET A 64 16.98 13.54 9.36
N LEU A 65 16.75 13.68 8.05
CA LEU A 65 16.35 14.96 7.43
C LEU A 65 14.98 15.43 7.92
N LEU A 66 14.01 14.51 8.08
CA LEU A 66 12.69 14.82 8.60
C LEU A 66 12.75 15.40 10.02
N ILE A 67 13.54 14.79 10.90
CA ILE A 67 13.73 15.26 12.28
C ILE A 67 14.38 16.64 12.31
N GLN A 68 15.39 16.87 11.47
CA GLN A 68 16.05 18.18 11.35
C GLN A 68 15.10 19.25 10.79
N ALA A 69 14.37 18.94 9.72
CA ALA A 69 13.41 19.84 9.09
C ALA A 69 12.27 20.20 10.06
N LEU A 70 11.81 19.23 10.85
CA LEU A 70 10.78 19.46 11.86
C LEU A 70 11.28 20.41 12.95
N ALA A 71 12.45 20.17 13.53
CA ALA A 71 13.02 21.05 14.55
C ALA A 71 13.18 22.48 14.02
N GLY A 72 13.70 22.65 12.80
CA GLY A 72 13.83 23.96 12.16
C GLY A 72 12.48 24.64 11.89
N ALA A 73 11.51 23.92 11.30
CA ALA A 73 10.19 24.47 11.02
C ALA A 73 9.41 24.82 12.30
N ALA A 74 9.57 24.05 13.37
CA ALA A 74 8.97 24.34 14.67
C ALA A 74 9.57 25.61 15.29
N ALA A 75 10.89 25.76 15.26
CA ALA A 75 11.56 26.96 15.76
C ALA A 75 11.14 28.22 14.99
N GLU A 76 10.98 28.11 13.66
CA GLU A 76 10.56 29.24 12.81
C GLU A 76 9.08 29.60 13.00
N ARG A 77 8.19 28.62 13.01
CA ARG A 77 6.74 28.85 12.90
C ARG A 77 6.01 28.85 14.25
N ARG A 78 6.52 28.13 15.23
CA ARG A 78 5.94 27.96 16.57
C ARG A 78 7.02 28.02 17.66
N PRO A 79 7.78 29.13 17.75
CA PRO A 79 8.85 29.28 18.73
C PRO A 79 8.37 29.12 20.17
N ASP A 80 7.10 29.46 20.43
CA ASP A 80 6.42 29.26 21.72
C ASP A 80 6.39 27.77 22.13
N LEU A 81 5.92 26.90 21.24
CA LEU A 81 5.85 25.47 21.51
C LEU A 81 7.22 24.80 21.42
N ALA A 82 8.08 25.27 20.52
CA ALA A 82 9.45 24.76 20.40
C ALA A 82 10.26 25.00 21.69
N GLY A 83 10.08 26.17 22.31
CA GLY A 83 10.66 26.51 23.60
C GLY A 83 10.11 25.65 24.74
N LEU A 84 8.78 25.50 24.83
CA LEU A 84 8.15 24.63 25.84
C LEU A 84 8.58 23.17 25.71
N ALA A 85 8.72 22.66 24.49
CA ALA A 85 9.19 21.29 24.24
C ALA A 85 10.70 21.10 24.43
N GLU A 86 11.46 22.17 24.71
CA GLU A 86 12.93 22.16 24.76
C GLU A 86 13.54 21.43 23.55
N LEU A 87 13.06 21.73 22.33
CA LEU A 87 13.40 20.94 21.12
C LEU A 87 14.91 20.88 20.87
N ASP A 88 15.63 21.98 21.08
CA ASP A 88 17.08 22.03 20.90
C ASP A 88 17.81 21.10 21.89
N ALA A 89 17.36 21.05 23.15
CA ALA A 89 17.92 20.17 24.16
C ALA A 89 17.62 18.69 23.85
N SER A 90 16.37 18.39 23.48
CA SER A 90 15.96 17.05 23.05
C SER A 90 16.77 16.58 21.83
N LEU A 91 16.92 17.44 20.82
CA LEU A 91 17.72 17.13 19.62
C LEU A 91 19.21 16.96 19.96
N ALA A 92 19.76 17.75 20.87
CA ALA A 92 21.14 17.60 21.35
C ALA A 92 21.33 16.26 22.08
N GLN A 93 20.38 15.84 22.92
CA GLN A 93 20.38 14.55 23.60
C GLN A 93 20.30 13.37 22.60
N LEU A 94 19.43 13.47 21.59
CA LEU A 94 19.33 12.46 20.53
C LEU A 94 20.63 12.37 19.70
N ARG A 95 21.25 13.51 19.36
CA ARG A 95 22.56 13.55 18.69
C ARG A 95 23.68 12.96 19.56
N ALA A 96 23.66 13.23 20.87
CA ALA A 96 24.62 12.66 21.80
C ALA A 96 24.47 11.15 21.92
N SER A 97 23.23 10.64 21.88
CA SER A 97 22.91 9.21 21.83
C SER A 97 23.39 8.58 20.53
N HIS A 98 23.13 9.22 19.38
CA HIS A 98 23.57 8.76 18.07
C HIS A 98 25.11 8.67 17.94
N ARG A 99 25.84 9.64 18.52
CA ARG A 99 27.30 9.59 18.59
C ARG A 99 27.85 8.47 19.47
N ALA A 100 27.11 8.08 20.51
CA ALA A 100 27.53 7.03 21.43
C ALA A 100 27.34 5.63 20.82
N ASP A 101 26.25 5.41 20.10
CA ASP A 101 25.98 4.15 19.40
C ASP A 101 25.07 4.41 18.20
N ARG A 102 25.71 4.55 17.04
CA ARG A 102 25.01 4.84 15.79
C ARG A 102 24.06 3.72 15.38
N ALA A 103 24.46 2.46 15.56
CA ALA A 103 23.69 1.32 15.09
C ALA A 103 22.37 1.18 15.86
N GLU A 104 22.40 1.39 17.18
CA GLU A 104 21.20 1.37 18.02
C GLU A 104 20.24 2.50 17.68
N VAL A 105 20.74 3.72 17.55
CA VAL A 105 19.89 4.88 17.24
C VAL A 105 19.39 4.85 15.79
N ASP A 106 20.17 4.38 14.82
CA ASP A 106 19.71 4.20 13.44
C ASP A 106 18.55 3.18 13.38
N ARG A 107 18.56 2.13 14.22
CA ARG A 107 17.44 1.18 14.35
C ARG A 107 16.19 1.84 14.95
N LEU A 108 16.34 2.65 16.00
CA LEU A 108 15.25 3.42 16.61
C LEU A 108 14.63 4.40 15.61
N LEU A 109 15.47 5.15 14.87
CA LEU A 109 15.01 6.12 13.87
C LEU A 109 14.32 5.46 12.67
N LEU A 110 14.66 4.21 12.34
CA LEU A 110 13.99 3.44 11.30
C LEU A 110 12.64 2.86 11.75
N HIS A 111 12.28 2.93 13.04
CA HIS A 111 10.99 2.45 13.51
C HIS A 111 9.85 3.20 12.77
N PRO A 112 8.88 2.50 12.16
CA PRO A 112 7.96 3.09 11.19
C PRO A 112 7.18 4.31 11.70
N GLN A 113 6.77 4.27 12.96
CA GLN A 113 5.95 5.27 13.64
C GLN A 113 6.69 6.62 13.74
N ILE A 114 8.03 6.63 13.75
CA ILE A 114 8.83 7.86 13.73
C ILE A 114 8.63 8.64 12.43
N GLY A 115 8.57 7.95 11.30
CA GLY A 115 8.30 8.59 10.02
C GLY A 115 6.87 9.12 9.93
N ALA A 116 5.90 8.32 10.36
CA ALA A 116 4.48 8.69 10.38
C ALA A 116 4.22 9.93 11.26
N TRP A 117 4.78 9.92 12.48
CA TRP A 117 4.74 11.04 13.40
C TRP A 117 5.39 12.29 12.82
N GLY A 118 6.64 12.20 12.35
CA GLY A 118 7.40 13.36 11.89
C GLY A 118 6.71 14.05 10.71
N MET A 119 6.19 13.27 9.75
CA MET A 119 5.43 13.82 8.62
C MET A 119 4.07 14.38 9.06
N GLY A 120 3.40 13.76 10.03
CA GLY A 120 2.19 14.29 10.66
C GLY A 120 2.43 15.66 11.30
N CYS A 121 3.53 15.81 12.02
CA CYS A 121 3.91 17.04 12.70
C CYS A 121 4.25 18.15 11.70
N LEU A 122 5.01 17.84 10.65
CA LEU A 122 5.27 18.80 9.56
C LEU A 122 3.96 19.28 8.91
N ARG A 123 3.01 18.39 8.62
CA ARG A 123 1.71 18.79 8.04
C ARG A 123 0.93 19.75 8.95
N LEU A 124 1.01 19.59 10.27
CA LEU A 124 0.42 20.53 11.22
C LEU A 124 1.16 21.87 11.28
N LEU A 125 2.51 21.86 11.27
CA LEU A 125 3.33 23.06 11.29
C LEU A 125 3.15 23.92 10.04
N PHE A 126 3.04 23.26 8.88
CA PHE A 126 2.89 23.98 7.62
C PHE A 126 1.48 24.50 7.38
N GLY A 127 0.47 23.95 8.09
CA GLY A 127 -0.94 24.20 7.81
C GLY A 127 -1.30 23.67 6.43
N HIS A 128 -2.52 23.19 6.22
CA HIS A 128 -2.99 23.07 4.85
C HIS A 128 -3.08 24.51 4.32
N GLY A 129 -2.34 24.83 3.25
CA GLY A 129 -2.47 26.10 2.53
C GLY A 129 -3.92 26.35 2.08
N PRO A 130 -4.24 27.56 1.61
CA PRO A 130 -5.61 27.94 1.30
C PRO A 130 -6.20 27.04 0.19
N GLU A 131 -7.52 26.81 0.28
CA GLU A 131 -8.41 26.12 -0.66
C GLU A 131 -8.52 24.58 -0.55
N THR A 132 -9.39 24.12 0.36
CA THR A 132 -10.66 23.51 -0.07
C THR A 132 -11.74 23.80 0.96
N ASN A 133 -12.68 24.67 0.59
CA ASN A 133 -13.87 25.01 1.36
C ASN A 133 -14.85 23.82 1.35
N ARG A 134 -14.61 22.82 2.20
CA ARG A 134 -15.64 21.92 2.70
C ARG A 134 -15.63 22.04 4.22
N PRO A 135 -16.78 22.24 4.88
CA PRO A 135 -16.84 22.07 6.32
C PRO A 135 -16.57 20.59 6.58
N GLU A 136 -15.35 20.26 6.96
CA GLU A 136 -15.07 18.96 7.56
C GLU A 136 -15.82 18.94 8.89
N ALA A 137 -17.00 18.31 8.89
CA ALA A 137 -17.61 17.82 10.12
C ALA A 137 -16.52 17.09 10.92
N PRO A 138 -16.45 17.26 12.26
CA PRO A 138 -15.34 16.79 13.07
C PRO A 138 -15.21 15.28 12.94
N ARG A 139 -14.34 14.83 12.03
CA ARG A 139 -13.97 13.43 11.86
C ARG A 139 -13.14 13.06 13.07
N ARG A 140 -13.81 12.68 14.16
CA ARG A 140 -13.20 12.02 15.31
C ARG A 140 -12.52 10.76 14.78
N ARG A 141 -11.20 10.84 14.56
CA ARG A 141 -10.31 9.68 14.46
C ARG A 141 -10.51 8.88 15.74
N ALA A 142 -11.23 7.77 15.66
CA ALA A 142 -11.41 6.86 16.79
C ALA A 142 -10.07 6.16 17.08
N GLY A 143 -9.47 6.51 18.22
CA GLY A 143 -8.17 6.02 18.68
C GLY A 143 -7.18 7.18 18.80
N LEU A 144 -6.98 7.69 20.04
CA LEU A 144 -6.05 8.77 20.43
C LEU A 144 -5.71 9.69 19.24
N GLY A 145 -6.74 10.40 18.76
CA GLY A 145 -6.64 11.19 17.53
C GLY A 145 -5.47 12.14 17.65
N SER A 146 -4.61 12.15 16.63
CA SER A 146 -3.54 13.13 16.39
C SER A 146 -3.61 14.32 17.35
N GLY A 147 -2.84 14.24 18.44
CA GLY A 147 -2.86 15.25 19.47
C GLY A 147 -2.62 16.63 18.91
N THR A 148 -2.94 17.64 19.73
CA THR A 148 -2.54 19.03 19.49
C THR A 148 -1.09 19.09 19.01
N LEU A 149 -0.72 20.11 18.24
CA LEU A 149 0.68 20.28 17.80
C LEU A 149 1.68 20.19 18.97
N ALA A 150 1.29 20.65 20.16
CA ALA A 150 2.04 20.50 21.41
C ALA A 150 2.32 19.03 21.77
N ALA A 151 1.30 18.16 21.73
CA ALA A 151 1.47 16.72 21.96
C ALA A 151 2.44 16.08 20.95
N GLN A 152 2.36 16.46 19.67
CA GLN A 152 3.28 15.94 18.66
C GLN A 152 4.71 16.41 18.85
N LEU A 153 4.92 17.69 19.21
CA LEU A 153 6.27 18.20 19.51
C LEU A 153 6.85 17.54 20.77
N GLY A 154 6.03 17.23 21.77
CA GLY A 154 6.43 16.50 22.98
C GLY A 154 6.99 15.10 22.72
N CYS A 155 6.73 14.48 21.56
CA CYS A 155 7.31 13.20 21.19
C CYS A 155 8.81 13.26 20.91
N PHE A 156 9.40 14.46 20.68
CA PHE A 156 10.86 14.60 20.64
C PHE A 156 11.50 14.19 21.95
N GLY A 157 10.89 14.58 23.08
CA GLY A 157 11.35 14.21 24.40
C GLY A 157 11.31 12.70 24.61
N THR A 158 10.16 12.07 24.32
CA THR A 158 10.04 10.61 24.50
C THR A 158 10.91 9.81 23.53
N LEU A 159 11.14 10.28 22.31
CA LEU A 159 12.12 9.70 21.37
C LEU A 159 13.54 9.78 21.95
N SER A 160 13.92 10.92 22.52
CA SER A 160 15.24 11.13 23.11
C SER A 160 15.44 10.30 24.38
N ALA A 161 14.39 10.18 25.21
CA ALA A 161 14.38 9.32 26.38
C ALA A 161 14.45 7.83 26.00
N ALA A 162 13.75 7.39 24.95
CA ALA A 162 13.86 6.03 24.44
C ALA A 162 15.29 5.72 23.98
N ALA A 163 15.94 6.63 23.24
CA ALA A 163 17.34 6.48 22.87
C ALA A 163 18.27 6.36 24.10
N ALA A 164 18.03 7.17 25.13
CA ALA A 164 18.81 7.13 26.37
C ALA A 164 18.62 5.81 27.15
N LEU A 165 17.38 5.31 27.26
CA LEU A 165 17.05 4.03 27.87
C LEU A 165 17.77 2.87 27.19
N LEU A 166 17.68 2.77 25.85
CA LEU A 166 18.35 1.73 25.05
C LEU A 166 19.87 1.70 25.27
N LEU A 167 20.47 2.88 25.47
CA LEU A 167 21.90 3.06 25.64
C LEU A 167 22.39 2.97 27.09
N GLY A 168 21.49 2.85 28.07
CA GLY A 168 21.88 2.87 29.48
C GLY A 168 22.38 4.24 29.94
N ARG A 169 21.82 5.34 29.41
CA ARG A 169 22.26 6.70 29.69
C ARG A 169 21.19 7.51 30.38
N GLU A 170 21.60 8.32 31.35
CA GLU A 170 20.69 9.26 31.98
C GLU A 170 20.20 10.32 30.97
N CYS A 171 18.96 10.76 31.15
CA CYS A 171 18.41 11.87 30.39
C CYS A 171 17.43 12.68 31.22
N ASP A 172 17.30 13.94 30.83
CA ASP A 172 16.32 14.86 31.38
C ASP A 172 15.75 15.67 30.21
N VAL A 173 14.48 15.42 29.87
CA VAL A 173 13.84 15.93 28.66
C VAL A 173 12.39 16.32 28.93
N VAL A 174 11.86 17.26 28.14
CA VAL A 174 10.45 17.65 28.21
C VAL A 174 9.63 16.86 27.19
N ALA A 175 8.47 16.38 27.63
CA ALA A 175 7.49 15.69 26.79
C ALA A 175 6.09 16.24 27.06
N HIS A 176 5.10 15.76 26.29
CA HIS A 176 3.72 16.16 26.45
C HIS A 176 2.84 14.92 26.54
N ALA A 177 2.13 14.78 27.65
CA ALA A 177 1.15 13.72 27.84
C ALA A 177 -0.17 14.09 27.14
N LEU A 178 -0.72 13.15 26.38
CA LEU A 178 -2.05 13.28 25.77
C LEU A 178 -2.94 12.18 26.35
N ASP A 179 -4.01 12.56 27.03
CA ASP A 179 -4.94 11.62 27.69
C ASP A 179 -4.21 10.59 28.57
N GLY A 180 -3.24 11.06 29.35
CA GLY A 180 -2.43 10.24 30.24
C GLY A 180 -1.31 9.45 29.58
N ALA A 181 -1.16 9.51 28.25
CA ALA A 181 -0.26 8.65 27.51
C ALA A 181 1.08 9.33 27.14
N LEU A 182 2.18 8.62 27.37
CA LEU A 182 3.55 8.97 26.93
C LEU A 182 4.16 7.77 26.19
N ALA A 183 4.27 7.86 24.87
CA ALA A 183 4.78 6.78 24.03
C ALA A 183 6.31 6.85 23.89
N PHE A 184 6.98 5.76 24.25
CA PHE A 184 8.43 5.59 24.11
C PHE A 184 8.68 4.62 22.95
N PRO A 185 9.09 5.13 21.76
CA PRO A 185 9.20 4.32 20.57
C PRO A 185 10.09 3.09 20.80
N THR A 186 9.70 1.94 20.24
CA THR A 186 10.32 0.61 20.42
C THR A 186 10.25 -0.01 21.82
N LEU A 187 9.82 0.73 22.86
CA LEU A 187 9.83 0.23 24.25
C LEU A 187 8.42 -0.03 24.79
N GLY A 188 7.52 0.96 24.70
CA GLY A 188 6.18 0.84 25.29
C GLY A 188 5.47 2.17 25.50
N LEU A 189 4.34 2.11 26.19
CA LEU A 189 3.49 3.24 26.52
C LEU A 189 3.37 3.36 28.04
N ALA A 190 3.80 4.50 28.60
CA ALA A 190 3.47 4.84 29.97
C ALA A 190 2.09 5.51 30.00
N THR A 191 1.20 5.03 30.87
CA THR A 191 -0.12 5.59 31.10
C THR A 191 -0.21 6.11 32.54
N VAL A 192 -0.52 7.39 32.70
CA VAL A 192 -0.73 8.05 33.99
C VAL A 192 -2.14 8.68 33.96
N PRO A 193 -3.15 8.04 34.55
CA PRO A 193 -4.53 8.52 34.47
C PRO A 193 -4.69 9.97 34.94
N GLY A 194 -5.44 10.77 34.17
CA GLY A 194 -5.68 12.19 34.46
C GLY A 194 -4.53 13.14 34.08
N LEU A 195 -3.36 12.63 33.68
CA LEU A 195 -2.25 13.46 33.25
C LEU A 195 -2.47 14.04 31.85
N SER A 196 -2.37 15.35 31.70
CA SER A 196 -2.42 16.01 30.40
C SER A 196 -1.54 17.26 30.41
N GLY A 197 -0.87 17.52 29.29
CA GLY A 197 0.01 18.68 29.14
C GLY A 197 1.50 18.35 29.23
N TRP A 198 2.31 19.40 29.35
CA TRP A 198 3.77 19.30 29.43
C TRP A 198 4.23 18.64 30.74
N VAL A 199 5.21 17.76 30.61
CA VAL A 199 5.85 17.05 31.73
C VAL A 199 7.35 16.95 31.50
N ARG A 200 8.10 16.72 32.57
CA ARG A 200 9.53 16.44 32.49
C ARG A 200 9.78 14.95 32.75
N ILE A 201 10.55 14.32 31.87
CA ILE A 201 10.92 12.91 31.97
C ILE A 201 12.39 12.85 32.40
N ARG A 202 12.64 12.20 33.53
CA ARG A 202 13.98 11.89 34.00
C ARG A 202 14.22 10.40 34.00
N VAL A 203 15.29 9.97 33.34
CA VAL A 203 15.75 8.58 33.34
C VAL A 203 17.06 8.51 34.10
N THR A 204 17.12 7.65 35.11
CA THR A 204 18.32 7.37 35.90
C THR A 204 18.61 5.87 35.94
N PHE A 205 19.86 5.51 36.18
CA PHE A 205 20.29 4.14 36.34
C PHE A 205 20.86 3.94 37.73
N PRO A 206 20.71 2.76 38.34
CA PRO A 206 21.37 2.46 39.60
C PRO A 206 22.90 2.63 39.44
N PRO A 207 23.60 3.15 40.45
CA PRO A 207 25.04 3.28 40.39
C PRO A 207 25.66 1.90 40.15
N ILE A 208 26.63 1.83 39.22
CA ILE A 208 27.39 0.60 39.00
C ILE A 208 28.16 0.32 40.29
N GLU A 209 27.79 -0.73 41.03
CA GLU A 209 28.59 -1.22 42.14
C GLU A 209 29.97 -1.57 41.59
N GLN A 210 30.99 -0.79 41.97
CA GLN A 210 32.36 -1.17 41.68
C GLN A 210 32.64 -2.44 42.49
N PRO A 211 33.18 -3.53 41.88
CA PRO A 211 33.62 -4.65 42.67
C PRO A 211 34.61 -4.14 43.72
N PRO A 212 34.57 -4.65 44.96
CA PRO A 212 35.50 -4.22 46.00
C PRO A 212 36.91 -4.33 45.45
N VAL A 213 37.68 -3.24 45.56
CA VAL A 213 39.08 -3.17 45.14
C VAL A 213 39.85 -4.20 45.97
N GLY A 214 39.93 -5.42 45.47
CA GLY A 214 40.84 -6.43 45.97
C GLY A 214 42.24 -5.92 45.74
N GLN A 215 43.00 -5.74 46.82
CA GLN A 215 44.44 -5.52 46.77
C GLN A 215 45.10 -6.77 46.16
N GLY A 216 45.10 -6.87 44.84
CA GLY A 216 45.73 -7.93 44.08
C GLY A 216 46.65 -7.30 43.05
N SER A 217 47.95 -7.30 43.34
CA SER A 217 49.00 -6.89 42.41
C SER A 217 49.03 -7.83 41.20
N GLY A 218 48.27 -7.51 40.17
CA GLY A 218 48.26 -8.22 38.89
C GLY A 218 48.00 -7.22 37.78
N ARG A 219 49.04 -6.86 37.04
CA ARG A 219 49.03 -5.95 35.91
C ARG A 219 48.16 -6.55 34.79
N GLN A 220 46.87 -6.27 34.78
CA GLN A 220 45.99 -6.51 33.63
C GLN A 220 46.06 -5.30 32.71
N THR A 221 46.53 -5.53 31.49
CA THR A 221 46.57 -4.54 30.42
C THR A 221 45.15 -4.24 29.92
N PRO A 222 44.70 -2.97 29.89
CA PRO A 222 43.41 -2.62 29.32
C PRO A 222 43.53 -2.64 27.78
N GLY A 223 43.02 -3.69 27.13
CA GLY A 223 43.07 -3.81 25.67
C GLY A 223 42.19 -4.89 25.04
N ASP A 224 41.99 -6.04 25.69
CA ASP A 224 41.51 -7.24 24.97
C ASP A 224 40.10 -7.74 25.29
N ARG A 225 39.22 -6.94 25.93
CA ARG A 225 37.81 -7.33 26.07
C ARG A 225 36.96 -6.71 24.95
N PRO A 226 36.34 -7.49 24.05
CA PRO A 226 35.42 -6.97 23.05
C PRO A 226 34.27 -6.21 23.73
N PRO A 227 33.76 -5.12 23.13
CA PRO A 227 32.69 -4.30 23.71
C PRO A 227 31.35 -5.04 23.90
N ASP A 228 31.17 -6.23 23.31
CA ASP A 228 29.93 -7.00 23.34
C ASP A 228 29.64 -7.71 24.66
N GLU A 229 30.65 -8.16 25.41
CA GLU A 229 30.40 -9.00 26.60
C GLU A 229 29.90 -8.23 27.84
N ARG A 230 29.97 -6.90 27.85
CA ARG A 230 29.44 -6.08 28.98
C ARG A 230 27.93 -5.82 28.90
N ARG A 231 27.26 -6.16 27.79
CA ARG A 231 25.86 -5.76 27.53
C ARG A 231 24.80 -6.86 27.75
N ALA A 232 25.19 -8.09 28.11
CA ALA A 232 24.34 -9.29 28.02
C ALA A 232 23.44 -9.58 29.24
N GLY A 233 22.99 -8.57 29.99
CA GLY A 233 22.07 -8.76 31.13
C GLY A 233 20.97 -7.69 31.20
N PRO A 234 19.83 -8.00 31.86
CA PRO A 234 18.75 -7.03 32.09
C PRO A 234 19.30 -5.77 32.75
N ARG A 235 19.04 -4.61 32.17
CA ARG A 235 19.40 -3.32 32.76
C ARG A 235 18.20 -2.73 33.46
N ARG A 236 18.37 -2.33 34.72
CA ARG A 236 17.33 -1.60 35.45
C ARG A 236 17.47 -0.10 35.24
N ALA A 237 16.35 0.57 34.99
CA ALA A 237 16.28 2.01 34.86
C ALA A 237 15.07 2.55 35.61
N THR A 238 15.23 3.68 36.29
CA THR A 238 14.12 4.42 36.88
C THR A 238 13.68 5.51 35.91
N LEU A 239 12.43 5.45 35.46
CA LEU A 239 11.79 6.51 34.69
C LEU A 239 10.85 7.29 35.60
N SER A 240 11.14 8.56 35.82
CA SER A 240 10.31 9.47 36.62
C SER A 240 9.61 10.47 35.70
N VAL A 241 8.29 10.60 35.84
CA VAL A 241 7.46 11.63 35.22
C VAL A 241 7.21 12.72 36.25
N LEU A 242 7.63 13.95 35.94
CA LEU A 242 7.63 15.09 36.84
C LEU A 242 6.75 16.22 36.28
N ALA A 243 6.19 17.04 37.17
CA ALA A 243 5.52 18.27 36.77
C ALA A 243 6.47 19.20 36.00
N HIS A 244 6.00 19.81 34.92
CA HIS A 244 6.82 20.71 34.09
C HIS A 244 7.07 22.07 34.75
N SER A 245 6.10 22.59 35.52
CA SER A 245 6.17 23.88 36.19
C SER A 245 6.15 23.74 37.71
N GLY A 246 6.94 24.56 38.41
CA GLY A 246 6.99 24.58 39.88
C GLY A 246 8.09 23.69 40.45
N THR A 247 7.96 23.30 41.73
CA THR A 247 8.85 22.30 42.35
C THR A 247 8.70 20.96 41.61
N PRO A 248 9.80 20.21 41.37
CA PRO A 248 9.79 18.96 40.62
C PRO A 248 9.07 17.84 41.40
N GLU A 249 7.74 17.92 41.42
CA GLU A 249 6.86 16.91 42.00
C GLU A 249 6.84 15.69 41.08
N VAL A 250 7.09 14.51 41.66
CA VAL A 250 7.00 13.23 40.95
C VAL A 250 5.54 12.87 40.80
N LEU A 251 5.06 12.81 39.55
CA LEU A 251 3.70 12.44 39.19
C LEU A 251 3.55 10.92 39.02
N ALA A 252 4.59 10.26 38.52
CA ALA A 252 4.67 8.81 38.43
C ALA A 252 6.13 8.33 38.38
N ARG A 253 6.39 7.11 38.87
CA ARG A 253 7.67 6.42 38.74
C ARG A 253 7.48 5.03 38.17
N PHE A 254 8.36 4.64 37.24
CA PHE A 254 8.41 3.32 36.64
C PHE A 254 9.80 2.73 36.82
N GLU A 255 9.89 1.59 37.49
CA GLU A 255 11.11 0.78 37.53
C GLU A 255 11.09 -0.18 36.34
N LEU A 256 11.92 0.09 35.34
CA LEU A 256 11.97 -0.64 34.08
C LEU A 256 13.10 -1.65 34.07
N GLU A 257 12.81 -2.87 33.65
CA GLU A 257 13.79 -3.87 33.26
C GLU A 257 13.89 -3.88 31.73
N LEU A 258 15.08 -3.58 31.23
CA LEU A 258 15.42 -3.53 29.80
C LEU A 258 16.18 -4.79 29.43
N ASP A 259 15.49 -5.70 28.74
CA ASP A 259 16.07 -6.92 28.21
C ASP A 259 16.57 -6.69 26.79
N ALA A 260 17.87 -6.88 26.59
CA ALA A 260 18.50 -7.00 25.29
C ALA A 260 18.48 -8.46 24.85
N ARG A 261 17.61 -8.83 23.92
CA ARG A 261 17.68 -10.16 23.29
C ARG A 261 18.49 -10.07 21.99
N PRO A 262 19.44 -10.99 21.75
CA PRO A 262 20.03 -11.15 20.43
C PRO A 262 18.91 -11.31 19.41
N GLY A 263 18.90 -10.42 18.43
CA GLY A 263 17.88 -10.30 17.42
C GLY A 263 18.53 -10.20 16.06
N ASP A 264 18.82 -11.33 15.41
CA ASP A 264 19.19 -11.30 14.00
C ASP A 264 17.99 -10.81 13.17
N ARG A 265 17.95 -9.50 12.92
CA ARG A 265 17.23 -8.93 11.78
C ARG A 265 18.12 -9.22 10.58
N ALA A 266 17.77 -10.25 9.81
CA ALA A 266 18.53 -10.67 8.64
C ALA A 266 18.77 -9.47 7.70
N GLY A 267 20.04 -9.13 7.45
CA GLY A 267 20.48 -8.05 6.56
C GLY A 267 21.26 -6.90 7.20
N THR A 268 21.30 -6.79 8.54
CA THR A 268 22.23 -5.91 9.27
C THR A 268 22.68 -6.67 10.49
N GLY A 269 23.96 -7.05 10.58
CA GLY A 269 24.49 -7.93 11.63
C GLY A 269 23.94 -7.66 13.04
N THR A 270 23.72 -8.73 13.80
CA THR A 270 23.49 -8.73 15.26
C THR A 270 22.62 -7.55 15.73
N GLY A 271 21.36 -7.51 15.29
CA GLY A 271 20.39 -6.61 15.90
C GLY A 271 20.13 -7.04 17.35
N VAL A 272 19.75 -6.11 18.22
CA VAL A 272 19.24 -6.43 19.55
C VAL A 272 17.81 -5.93 19.60
N VAL A 273 16.90 -6.80 20.02
CA VAL A 273 15.52 -6.40 20.32
C VAL A 273 15.47 -6.07 21.79
N HIS A 274 15.09 -4.82 22.08
CA HIS A 274 14.95 -4.35 23.44
C HIS A 274 13.49 -4.45 23.87
N ARG A 275 13.26 -5.04 25.04
CA ARG A 275 11.95 -5.04 25.67
C ARG A 275 12.04 -4.29 26.99
N ALA A 276 11.13 -3.34 27.20
CA ALA A 276 10.94 -2.68 28.48
C ALA A 276 9.75 -3.29 29.20
N LEU A 277 9.98 -3.85 30.38
CA LEU A 277 8.93 -4.30 31.30
C LEU A 277 9.00 -3.45 32.56
N ALA A 278 7.87 -2.89 33.00
CA ALA A 278 7.83 -2.27 34.32
C ALA A 278 7.68 -3.35 35.37
N VAL A 279 8.56 -3.32 36.37
CA VAL A 279 8.50 -4.16 37.57
C VAL A 279 7.64 -3.50 38.64
N VAL A 280 7.70 -2.17 38.71
CA VAL A 280 6.90 -1.35 39.64
C VAL A 280 6.44 -0.09 38.91
N ALA A 281 5.17 0.27 39.08
CA ALA A 281 4.61 1.55 38.65
C ALA A 281 3.90 2.21 39.84
N GLU A 282 4.42 3.35 40.28
CA GLU A 282 3.96 4.05 41.48
C GLU A 282 3.38 5.42 41.11
N ALA A 283 2.21 5.72 41.67
CA ALA A 283 1.60 7.04 41.56
C ALA A 283 2.34 8.03 42.48
N GLY A 284 2.49 9.27 42.00
CA GLY A 284 2.84 10.41 42.84
C GLY A 284 1.71 10.82 43.78
N ALA A 285 1.98 11.77 44.67
CA ALA A 285 1.02 12.29 45.65
C ALA A 285 -0.27 12.88 45.02
N ALA A 286 -0.25 13.21 43.72
CA ALA A 286 -1.34 13.82 42.97
C ALA A 286 -2.12 12.86 42.03
N GLY A 287 -1.96 11.53 42.14
CA GLY A 287 -2.60 10.56 41.23
C GLY A 287 -4.14 10.47 41.35
N GLY A 288 -4.85 10.48 40.22
CA GLY A 288 -6.30 10.24 40.13
C GLY A 288 -6.69 8.74 40.29
N PRO A 289 -8.00 8.40 40.21
CA PRO A 289 -8.44 7.01 40.30
C PRO A 289 -7.91 6.18 39.11
N GLY A 290 -7.22 5.07 39.42
CA GLY A 290 -6.45 4.26 38.48
C GLY A 290 -4.96 4.57 38.58
N GLY A 291 -4.15 3.60 39.01
CA GLY A 291 -2.70 3.78 39.14
C GLY A 291 -2.00 3.92 37.78
N PRO A 292 -0.77 4.47 37.75
CA PRO A 292 0.04 4.47 36.55
C PRO A 292 0.35 3.04 36.11
N ALA A 293 0.48 2.83 34.80
CA ALA A 293 0.78 1.53 34.22
C ALA A 293 1.74 1.67 33.04
N TRP A 294 2.50 0.61 32.79
CA TRP A 294 3.35 0.49 31.62
C TRP A 294 2.81 -0.60 30.71
N LEU A 295 2.49 -0.25 29.48
CA LEU A 295 2.10 -1.20 28.45
C LEU A 295 3.31 -1.48 27.55
N PRO A 296 3.96 -2.66 27.66
CA PRO A 296 5.11 -2.97 26.84
C PRO A 296 4.70 -3.13 25.38
N LEU A 297 5.55 -2.67 24.45
CA LEU A 297 5.43 -3.06 23.05
C LEU A 297 5.63 -4.57 22.96
N ARG A 298 4.71 -5.24 22.25
CA ARG A 298 4.75 -6.70 22.11
C ARG A 298 5.54 -7.04 20.85
N THR A 299 6.41 -8.02 20.95
CA THR A 299 7.17 -8.53 19.81
C THR A 299 6.75 -9.97 19.52
N LEU A 300 6.54 -10.26 18.24
CA LEU A 300 6.32 -11.60 17.71
C LEU A 300 7.60 -12.10 17.06
N VAL A 301 7.90 -13.37 17.29
CA VAL A 301 9.07 -14.06 16.74
C VAL A 301 8.57 -15.34 16.09
N SER A 302 8.97 -15.56 14.85
CA SER A 302 8.75 -16.82 14.15
C SER A 302 10.05 -17.26 13.49
N GLU A 303 10.37 -18.55 13.54
CA GLU A 303 11.62 -19.09 13.03
C GLU A 303 11.38 -20.46 12.41
N VAL A 304 11.77 -20.61 11.15
CA VAL A 304 11.67 -21.86 10.39
C VAL A 304 12.95 -21.99 9.56
N ASP A 305 13.58 -23.17 9.57
CA ASP A 305 14.81 -23.48 8.81
C ASP A 305 15.91 -22.40 8.89
N GLY A 306 16.15 -21.86 10.09
CA GLY A 306 17.13 -20.80 10.35
C GLY A 306 16.78 -19.43 9.75
N CYS A 307 15.60 -19.27 9.16
CA CYS A 307 15.07 -18.00 8.69
C CYS A 307 14.13 -17.44 9.77
N ARG A 308 14.55 -16.34 10.41
CA ARG A 308 13.86 -15.76 11.57
C ARG A 308 13.21 -14.42 11.21
N LEU A 309 11.95 -14.25 11.61
CA LEU A 309 11.23 -12.99 11.59
C LEU A 309 11.08 -12.46 13.02
N VAL A 310 11.40 -11.18 13.21
CA VAL A 310 11.10 -10.46 14.45
C VAL A 310 10.37 -9.19 14.12
N VAL A 311 9.13 -9.08 14.59
CA VAL A 311 8.23 -7.99 14.24
C VAL A 311 7.46 -7.52 15.47
N ASP A 312 7.32 -6.21 15.63
CA ASP A 312 6.53 -5.65 16.71
C ASP A 312 5.03 -5.71 16.36
N LEU A 313 4.20 -6.20 17.27
CA LEU A 313 2.74 -6.09 17.17
C LEU A 313 2.32 -4.84 17.92
N ASP A 314 2.09 -3.76 17.16
CA ASP A 314 1.83 -2.43 17.70
C ASP A 314 0.33 -2.16 17.83
N ASP A 315 -0.17 -2.40 19.03
CA ASP A 315 -1.52 -2.10 19.47
C ASP A 315 -1.57 -0.95 20.50
N ILE A 316 -0.48 -0.18 20.65
CA ILE A 316 -0.34 0.87 21.67
C ILE A 316 0.12 2.24 21.15
N ASP A 317 0.91 2.34 20.07
CA ASP A 317 1.50 3.61 19.64
C ASP A 317 0.42 4.59 19.13
N PRO A 318 0.39 5.85 19.61
CA PRO A 318 -0.64 6.81 19.21
C PRO A 318 -0.57 7.24 17.73
N PHE A 319 0.56 7.04 17.04
CA PHE A 319 0.77 7.41 15.64
C PHE A 319 0.61 6.24 14.66
N ARG A 320 0.14 5.08 15.12
CA ARG A 320 -0.12 3.89 14.28
C ARG A 320 -1.33 4.03 13.32
N SER A 321 -2.09 5.11 13.44
CA SER A 321 -3.29 5.39 12.62
C SER A 321 -2.94 6.11 11.30
N PHE A 322 -2.53 5.36 10.28
CA PHE A 322 -2.35 5.88 8.92
C PHE A 322 -3.28 5.27 7.87
N ASN A 323 -4.21 4.41 8.28
CA ASN A 323 -5.27 3.86 7.44
C ASN A 323 -6.62 4.55 7.73
N HIS A 324 -7.59 4.42 6.82
CA HIS A 324 -8.97 4.88 7.00
C HIS A 324 -9.75 4.03 8.01
N VAL A 325 -9.28 2.80 8.25
CA VAL A 325 -9.81 1.90 9.29
C VAL A 325 -9.13 2.21 10.62
N PRO A 326 -9.90 2.39 11.71
CA PRO A 326 -9.33 2.58 13.04
C PRO A 326 -8.45 1.41 13.50
N PRO A 327 -7.32 1.67 14.18
CA PRO A 327 -6.54 0.60 14.79
C PRO A 327 -7.35 -0.10 15.90
N ALA A 328 -7.04 -1.36 16.13
CA ALA A 328 -7.55 -2.10 17.27
C ALA A 328 -7.10 -1.45 18.59
N PRO A 329 -7.91 -1.56 19.67
CA PRO A 329 -7.41 -1.31 21.01
C PRO A 329 -6.32 -2.33 21.38
N ARG A 330 -5.72 -2.19 22.57
CA ARG A 330 -4.78 -3.17 23.11
C ARG A 330 -5.43 -4.56 23.09
N LEU A 331 -4.79 -5.52 22.44
CA LEU A 331 -5.33 -6.86 22.28
C LEU A 331 -5.28 -7.63 23.61
N ASP A 332 -6.26 -8.51 23.85
CA ASP A 332 -6.17 -9.47 24.95
C ASP A 332 -5.18 -10.61 24.61
N ASP A 333 -4.89 -11.47 25.58
CA ASP A 333 -3.91 -12.55 25.41
C ASP A 333 -4.39 -13.64 24.43
N GLY A 334 -5.70 -13.83 24.29
CA GLY A 334 -6.30 -14.76 23.34
C GLY A 334 -6.16 -14.26 21.91
N GLU A 335 -6.52 -13.00 21.65
CA GLU A 335 -6.32 -12.32 20.38
C GLU A 335 -4.84 -12.31 19.99
N LEU A 336 -3.94 -11.96 20.92
CA LEU A 336 -2.49 -11.99 20.72
C LEU A 336 -2.00 -13.39 20.32
N ALA A 337 -2.51 -14.45 20.97
CA ALA A 337 -2.17 -15.82 20.63
C ALA A 337 -2.63 -16.21 19.22
N VAL A 338 -3.78 -15.70 18.76
CA VAL A 338 -4.25 -15.92 17.39
C VAL A 338 -3.34 -15.22 16.38
N TRP A 339 -2.94 -13.97 16.64
CA TRP A 339 -1.97 -13.24 15.80
C TRP A 339 -0.64 -13.98 15.68
N ARG A 340 -0.13 -14.52 16.78
CA ARG A 340 1.10 -15.32 16.77
C ARG A 340 0.96 -16.57 15.91
N ARG A 341 -0.11 -17.36 16.10
CA ARG A 341 -0.38 -18.55 15.28
C ARG A 341 -0.48 -18.22 13.79
N ARG A 342 -1.19 -17.15 13.43
CA ARG A 342 -1.29 -16.70 12.03
C ARG A 342 0.07 -16.33 11.45
N LEU A 343 0.91 -15.64 12.22
CA LEU A 343 2.26 -15.30 11.82
C LEU A 343 3.12 -16.55 11.60
N ASP A 344 3.04 -17.52 12.51
CA ASP A 344 3.79 -18.78 12.40
C ASP A 344 3.36 -19.58 11.16
N GLU A 345 2.05 -19.74 10.94
CA GLU A 345 1.49 -20.38 9.73
C GLU A 345 1.95 -19.68 8.44
N ALA A 346 1.96 -18.35 8.42
CA ALA A 346 2.40 -17.57 7.27
C ALA A 346 3.91 -17.68 7.04
N TRP A 347 4.69 -17.66 8.12
CA TRP A 347 6.14 -17.70 8.07
C TRP A 347 6.65 -19.07 7.60
N GLU A 348 6.06 -20.16 8.08
CA GLU A 348 6.34 -21.52 7.60
C GLU A 348 6.12 -21.63 6.09
N LEU A 349 4.99 -21.13 5.59
CA LEU A 349 4.69 -21.12 4.15
C LEU A 349 5.72 -20.30 3.36
N LEU A 350 6.04 -19.09 3.83
CA LEU A 350 6.98 -18.18 3.18
C LEU A 350 8.39 -18.75 3.15
N VAL A 351 8.88 -19.34 4.23
CA VAL A 351 10.23 -19.91 4.29
C VAL A 351 10.33 -21.16 3.41
N THR A 352 9.34 -22.04 3.48
CA THR A 352 9.34 -23.33 2.76
C THR A 352 9.26 -23.14 1.25
N HIS A 353 8.42 -22.22 0.78
CA HIS A 353 8.11 -22.09 -0.66
C HIS A 353 8.61 -20.81 -1.30
N HIS A 354 8.97 -19.79 -0.51
CA HIS A 354 9.31 -18.46 -1.01
C HIS A 354 10.47 -17.82 -0.23
N ARG A 355 11.51 -18.60 0.10
CA ARG A 355 12.60 -18.21 1.01
C ARG A 355 13.23 -16.85 0.71
N GLY A 356 13.39 -16.49 -0.57
CA GLY A 356 13.86 -15.17 -0.98
C GLY A 356 12.92 -14.03 -0.56
N ARG A 357 11.60 -14.23 -0.67
CA ARG A 357 10.59 -13.27 -0.18
C ARG A 357 10.53 -13.23 1.34
N ALA A 358 10.64 -14.38 2.01
CA ALA A 358 10.76 -14.43 3.46
C ALA A 358 11.94 -13.57 3.93
N SER A 359 13.12 -13.73 3.30
CA SER A 359 14.31 -12.94 3.61
C SER A 359 14.07 -11.43 3.43
N MET A 360 13.42 -11.01 2.35
CA MET A 360 13.05 -9.60 2.12
C MET A 360 12.04 -9.07 3.16
N ILE A 361 11.07 -9.90 3.57
CA ILE A 361 10.10 -9.53 4.62
C ILE A 361 10.85 -9.35 5.96
N ALA A 362 11.72 -10.30 6.35
CA ALA A 362 12.51 -10.19 7.57
C ALA A 362 13.43 -8.96 7.60
N SER A 363 13.93 -8.51 6.45
CA SER A 363 14.84 -7.36 6.38
C SER A 363 14.15 -5.99 6.45
N ALA A 364 12.84 -5.92 6.19
CA ALA A 364 12.10 -4.67 6.06
C ALA A 364 10.89 -4.53 6.98
N LEU A 365 10.19 -5.61 7.33
CA LEU A 365 9.03 -5.57 8.21
C LEU A 365 9.49 -5.38 9.65
N ALA A 366 9.11 -4.24 10.23
CA ALA A 366 9.41 -3.89 11.62
C ALA A 366 8.17 -3.95 12.51
N SER A 367 6.98 -3.63 11.98
CA SER A 367 5.76 -3.50 12.77
C SER A 367 4.51 -4.02 12.04
N LEU A 368 3.67 -4.78 12.75
CA LEU A 368 2.30 -5.13 12.40
C LEU A 368 1.34 -4.33 13.27
N ILE A 369 0.38 -3.65 12.65
CA ILE A 369 -0.62 -2.82 13.33
C ILE A 369 -1.98 -3.48 13.17
N PRO A 370 -2.54 -4.08 14.23
CA PRO A 370 -3.87 -4.66 14.19
C PRO A 370 -4.93 -3.58 13.94
N LEU A 371 -5.80 -3.83 12.96
CA LEU A 371 -6.97 -2.98 12.67
C LEU A 371 -8.24 -3.62 13.25
N ARG A 372 -9.22 -2.79 13.58
CA ARG A 372 -10.56 -3.30 13.92
C ARG A 372 -11.18 -3.93 12.68
N ALA A 373 -11.59 -5.18 12.77
CA ALA A 373 -12.34 -5.83 11.70
C ALA A 373 -13.71 -5.14 11.55
N PRO A 374 -14.03 -4.56 10.38
CA PRO A 374 -15.38 -4.08 10.12
C PRO A 374 -16.29 -5.27 9.79
N ASN A 375 -16.71 -6.03 10.81
CA ASN A 375 -17.44 -7.31 10.68
C ASN A 375 -16.71 -8.34 9.79
N ASP A 376 -17.29 -9.53 9.59
CA ASP A 376 -16.69 -10.69 8.88
C ASP A 376 -16.31 -10.46 7.40
N ALA A 377 -16.28 -9.21 6.92
CA ALA A 377 -16.05 -8.86 5.53
C ALA A 377 -14.63 -8.30 5.30
N GLU A 378 -13.85 -9.08 4.54
CA GLU A 378 -12.61 -8.72 3.84
C GLU A 378 -11.36 -8.46 4.71
N VAL A 379 -10.24 -9.11 4.35
CA VAL A 379 -8.93 -8.80 4.92
C VAL A 379 -8.50 -7.45 4.34
N LEU A 380 -8.48 -6.43 5.17
CA LEU A 380 -7.98 -5.11 4.81
C LEU A 380 -6.53 -5.05 5.23
N SER A 381 -5.65 -4.71 4.29
CA SER A 381 -4.25 -4.38 4.58
C SER A 381 -3.91 -3.01 3.98
N ALA A 382 -2.99 -2.30 4.60
CA ALA A 382 -2.44 -1.06 4.08
C ALA A 382 -1.04 -0.77 4.63
N SER A 383 -0.24 -0.14 3.78
CA SER A 383 1.07 0.43 4.07
C SER A 383 1.07 1.94 3.82
N SER A 384 2.04 2.64 4.41
CA SER A 384 2.24 4.08 4.18
C SER A 384 3.68 4.39 3.80
N ALA A 385 3.86 5.27 2.83
CA ALA A 385 5.18 5.80 2.45
C ALA A 385 5.87 6.57 3.58
N ASP A 386 5.10 7.05 4.57
CA ASP A 386 5.62 7.73 5.75
C ASP A 386 6.00 6.73 6.86
N ALA A 387 5.46 5.49 6.81
CA ALA A 387 5.67 4.44 7.80
C ALA A 387 6.32 3.18 7.18
N PHE A 388 7.42 3.36 6.44
CA PHE A 388 8.15 2.23 5.83
C PHE A 388 8.47 1.14 6.87
N GLY A 389 8.11 -0.10 6.56
CA GLY A 389 8.29 -1.25 7.43
C GLY A 389 7.12 -1.52 8.39
N ALA A 390 6.05 -0.72 8.35
CA ALA A 390 4.80 -1.03 9.03
C ALA A 390 3.75 -1.56 8.04
N VAL A 391 3.03 -2.59 8.48
CA VAL A 391 1.84 -3.11 7.79
C VAL A 391 0.67 -3.05 8.76
N SER A 392 -0.38 -2.33 8.37
CA SER A 392 -1.64 -2.33 9.11
C SER A 392 -2.61 -3.30 8.47
N LEU A 393 -3.27 -4.15 9.26
CA LEU A 393 -4.19 -5.14 8.72
C LEU A 393 -5.25 -5.62 9.71
N THR A 394 -6.44 -5.95 9.22
CA THR A 394 -7.41 -6.75 9.97
C THR A 394 -6.88 -8.17 10.09
N LEU A 395 -7.22 -8.88 11.19
CA LEU A 395 -6.72 -10.23 11.43
C LEU A 395 -7.07 -11.16 10.25
N PRO A 396 -6.08 -11.69 9.51
CA PRO A 396 -6.37 -12.56 8.38
C PRO A 396 -6.96 -13.92 8.84
N HIS A 397 -7.88 -14.47 8.04
CA HIS A 397 -8.56 -15.72 8.39
C HIS A 397 -7.64 -16.95 8.38
N SER A 398 -6.45 -16.87 7.79
CA SER A 398 -5.46 -17.96 7.69
C SER A 398 -4.03 -17.43 7.50
N GLY A 399 -3.02 -18.24 7.80
CA GLY A 399 -1.61 -17.93 7.47
C GLY A 399 -1.37 -17.66 5.98
N LEU A 400 -2.07 -18.36 5.07
CA LEU A 400 -1.98 -18.09 3.63
C LEU A 400 -2.41 -16.65 3.28
N ALA A 401 -3.53 -16.20 3.85
CA ALA A 401 -4.01 -14.83 3.66
C ALA A 401 -3.03 -13.80 4.24
N LEU A 402 -2.46 -14.07 5.42
CA LEU A 402 -1.43 -13.22 6.00
C LEU A 402 -0.17 -13.17 5.12
N ALA A 403 0.33 -14.30 4.62
CA ALA A 403 1.49 -14.36 3.74
C ALA A 403 1.29 -13.53 2.46
N ALA A 404 0.12 -13.68 1.82
CA ALA A 404 -0.25 -12.88 0.65
C ALA A 404 -0.31 -11.37 0.98
N SER A 405 -0.92 -10.98 2.11
CA SER A 405 -0.94 -9.59 2.55
C SER A 405 0.47 -9.05 2.82
N LEU A 406 1.35 -9.80 3.49
CA LEU A 406 2.72 -9.34 3.75
C LEU A 406 3.52 -9.11 2.46
N ILE A 407 3.37 -9.98 1.47
CA ILE A 407 4.01 -9.81 0.15
C ILE A 407 3.46 -8.57 -0.57
N HIS A 408 2.14 -8.41 -0.59
CA HIS A 408 1.46 -7.27 -1.22
C HIS A 408 1.92 -5.94 -0.62
N GLU A 409 1.92 -5.86 0.70
CA GLU A 409 2.24 -4.65 1.45
C GLU A 409 3.73 -4.32 1.41
N LEU A 410 4.59 -5.34 1.40
CA LEU A 410 6.02 -5.15 1.15
C LEU A 410 6.25 -4.54 -0.24
N ALA A 411 5.55 -5.00 -1.29
CA ALA A 411 5.70 -4.43 -2.62
C ALA A 411 5.35 -2.92 -2.66
N HIS A 412 4.26 -2.51 -1.99
CA HIS A 412 3.94 -1.10 -1.82
C HIS A 412 5.02 -0.32 -1.08
N SER A 413 5.55 -0.87 0.02
CA SER A 413 6.63 -0.25 0.80
C SER A 413 7.91 -0.07 -0.02
N ARG A 414 8.27 -1.09 -0.83
CA ARG A 414 9.45 -1.08 -1.71
C ARG A 414 9.35 0.00 -2.77
N LEU A 415 8.24 0.05 -3.51
CA LEU A 415 8.04 1.07 -4.54
C LEU A 415 7.94 2.47 -3.93
N SER A 416 7.30 2.62 -2.76
CA SER A 416 7.26 3.90 -2.05
C SER A 416 8.65 4.38 -1.63
N ALA A 417 9.52 3.47 -1.18
CA ALA A 417 10.89 3.79 -0.85
C ALA A 417 11.72 4.18 -2.10
N LEU A 418 11.51 3.47 -3.21
CA LEU A 418 12.14 3.78 -4.51
C LEU A 418 11.72 5.17 -5.02
N LEU A 419 10.44 5.51 -4.95
CA LEU A 419 9.91 6.82 -5.35
C LEU A 419 10.48 7.98 -4.52
N GLY A 420 10.99 7.70 -3.31
CA GLY A 420 11.74 8.67 -2.51
C GLY A 420 13.17 8.93 -3.01
N LEU A 421 13.69 8.08 -3.91
CA LEU A 421 15.03 8.19 -4.48
C LEU A 421 15.02 8.61 -5.95
N VAL A 422 14.05 8.14 -6.73
CA VAL A 422 13.97 8.38 -8.18
C VAL A 422 12.55 8.78 -8.62
N PRO A 423 12.41 9.86 -9.42
CA PRO A 423 11.11 10.24 -9.97
C PRO A 423 10.74 9.33 -11.16
N LEU A 424 9.66 8.57 -11.01
CA LEU A 424 9.11 7.73 -12.10
C LEU A 424 8.01 8.42 -12.91
N PHE A 425 7.48 9.54 -12.41
CA PHE A 425 6.32 10.21 -12.98
C PHE A 425 6.58 11.71 -13.16
N GLU A 426 6.09 12.27 -14.25
CA GLU A 426 5.94 13.70 -14.43
C GLU A 426 4.79 14.25 -13.57
N PRO A 427 4.82 15.54 -13.18
CA PRO A 427 3.75 16.17 -12.41
C PRO A 427 2.46 16.39 -13.23
N ASP A 428 1.75 15.34 -13.61
CA ASP A 428 0.37 15.43 -14.14
C ASP A 428 -0.60 14.63 -13.25
N ARG A 429 -1.67 15.31 -12.82
CA ARG A 429 -2.63 14.81 -11.83
C ARG A 429 -4.03 14.56 -12.41
N ARG A 430 -4.27 14.82 -13.70
CA ARG A 430 -5.66 14.87 -14.23
C ARG A 430 -6.15 13.56 -14.82
N ALA A 431 -5.26 12.76 -15.43
CA ALA A 431 -5.65 11.49 -16.03
C ALA A 431 -5.83 10.38 -14.97
N VAL A 432 -7.00 9.74 -15.00
CA VAL A 432 -7.31 8.57 -14.19
C VAL A 432 -7.70 7.40 -15.10
N HIS A 433 -7.36 6.20 -14.67
CA HIS A 433 -7.46 4.98 -15.48
C HIS A 433 -8.23 3.87 -14.74
N TYR A 434 -8.65 2.86 -15.49
CA TYR A 434 -9.22 1.63 -14.94
C TYR A 434 -8.20 0.88 -14.06
N SER A 435 -8.69 0.28 -12.99
CA SER A 435 -7.91 -0.56 -12.07
C SER A 435 -8.59 -1.94 -11.94
N PRO A 436 -7.89 -3.05 -12.19
CA PRO A 436 -8.44 -4.42 -12.06
C PRO A 436 -8.78 -4.89 -10.63
N TRP A 437 -8.30 -4.16 -9.63
CA TRP A 437 -8.40 -4.52 -8.21
C TRP A 437 -9.15 -3.49 -7.37
N ARG A 438 -9.45 -2.31 -7.93
CA ARG A 438 -10.21 -1.26 -7.25
C ARG A 438 -11.43 -0.83 -8.06
N ARG A 439 -12.41 -0.28 -7.34
CA ARG A 439 -13.68 0.19 -7.91
C ARG A 439 -13.59 1.64 -8.40
N ASP A 440 -12.68 2.45 -7.86
CA ASP A 440 -12.44 3.84 -8.24
C ASP A 440 -11.41 3.95 -9.39
N PRO A 441 -11.48 5.01 -10.22
CA PRO A 441 -10.43 5.35 -11.17
C PRO A 441 -9.13 5.74 -10.46
N ARG A 442 -7.99 5.34 -11.01
CA ARG A 442 -6.67 5.54 -10.38
C ARG A 442 -5.76 6.44 -11.20
N PRO A 443 -5.06 7.40 -10.58
CA PRO A 443 -3.98 8.11 -11.27
C PRO A 443 -2.80 7.16 -11.49
N VAL A 444 -1.92 7.48 -12.45
CA VAL A 444 -0.78 6.64 -12.85
C VAL A 444 0.11 6.19 -11.68
N PRO A 445 0.49 7.04 -10.70
CA PRO A 445 1.25 6.57 -9.54
C PRO A 445 0.51 5.50 -8.73
N GLY A 446 -0.79 5.69 -8.51
CA GLY A 446 -1.61 4.74 -7.77
C GLY A 446 -1.87 3.43 -8.53
N LEU A 447 -1.93 3.49 -9.87
CA LEU A 447 -2.06 2.31 -10.72
C LEU A 447 -0.74 1.53 -10.79
N THR A 448 0.41 2.23 -10.86
CA THR A 448 1.75 1.62 -10.81
C THR A 448 1.98 0.89 -9.50
N GLN A 449 1.59 1.50 -8.38
CA GLN A 449 1.63 0.86 -7.05
C GLN A 449 0.89 -0.46 -7.03
N GLY A 450 -0.37 -0.48 -7.51
CA GLY A 450 -1.13 -1.71 -7.58
C GLY A 450 -0.53 -2.75 -8.54
N ALA A 451 -0.10 -2.33 -9.73
CA ALA A 451 0.51 -3.23 -10.71
C ALA A 451 1.75 -3.94 -10.15
N PHE A 452 2.58 -3.20 -9.41
CA PHE A 452 3.78 -3.74 -8.76
C PHE A 452 3.43 -4.74 -7.65
N ALA A 453 2.41 -4.46 -6.83
CA ALA A 453 1.94 -5.39 -5.80
C ALA A 453 1.31 -6.66 -6.38
N PHE A 454 0.49 -6.53 -7.44
CA PHE A 454 -0.09 -7.69 -8.11
C PHE A 454 0.91 -8.50 -8.94
N LEU A 455 2.00 -7.88 -9.41
CA LEU A 455 3.13 -8.63 -9.96
C LEU A 455 3.73 -9.57 -8.90
N ALA A 456 3.99 -9.05 -7.70
CA ALA A 456 4.50 -9.86 -6.59
C ALA A 456 3.54 -10.97 -6.17
N LEU A 457 2.22 -10.70 -6.16
CA LEU A 457 1.22 -11.73 -5.89
C LEU A 457 1.10 -12.76 -7.01
N THR A 458 1.21 -12.36 -8.28
CA THR A 458 1.19 -13.30 -9.41
C THR A 458 2.31 -14.33 -9.27
N ASP A 459 3.50 -13.86 -8.91
CA ASP A 459 4.67 -14.69 -8.67
C ASP A 459 4.48 -15.62 -7.46
N PHE A 460 3.91 -15.10 -6.36
CA PHE A 460 3.53 -15.90 -5.20
C PHE A 460 2.53 -17.03 -5.54
N TRP A 461 1.46 -16.71 -6.26
CA TRP A 461 0.46 -17.71 -6.66
C TRP A 461 1.00 -18.73 -7.66
N ASN A 462 1.97 -18.34 -8.49
CA ASN A 462 2.66 -19.24 -9.42
C ASN A 462 3.43 -20.36 -8.70
N ASP A 463 4.14 -19.99 -7.64
CA ASP A 463 4.85 -20.96 -6.79
C ASP A 463 3.83 -21.79 -5.99
N HIS A 464 2.84 -21.14 -5.35
CA HIS A 464 1.88 -21.80 -4.46
C HIS A 464 0.98 -22.81 -5.17
N ARG A 465 0.54 -22.53 -6.41
CA ARG A 465 -0.24 -23.48 -7.23
C ARG A 465 0.53 -24.75 -7.56
N SER A 466 1.86 -24.70 -7.52
CA SER A 466 2.73 -25.83 -7.85
C SER A 466 2.95 -26.74 -6.62
N THR A 467 2.82 -26.19 -5.41
CA THR A 467 3.11 -26.89 -4.14
C THR A 467 1.85 -27.45 -3.46
N VAL A 468 0.68 -26.83 -3.65
CA VAL A 468 -0.58 -27.27 -3.02
C VAL A 468 -1.48 -28.02 -4.02
N ARG A 469 -2.26 -28.98 -3.51
CA ARG A 469 -3.23 -29.78 -4.29
C ARG A 469 -4.67 -29.54 -3.80
N GLY A 470 -5.65 -30.08 -4.52
CA GLY A 470 -7.07 -29.95 -4.16
C GLY A 470 -7.60 -28.51 -4.26
N ALA A 471 -8.56 -28.16 -3.40
CA ALA A 471 -9.24 -26.86 -3.39
C ALA A 471 -8.27 -25.66 -3.21
N GLY A 472 -7.25 -25.80 -2.34
CA GLY A 472 -6.22 -24.78 -2.14
C GLY A 472 -5.38 -24.52 -3.40
N GLY A 473 -5.00 -25.60 -4.10
CA GLY A 473 -4.28 -25.50 -5.39
C GLY A 473 -5.13 -24.85 -6.48
N ARG A 474 -6.42 -25.17 -6.56
CA ARG A 474 -7.36 -24.55 -7.53
C ARG A 474 -7.57 -23.06 -7.27
N LEU A 475 -7.64 -22.63 -6.01
CA LEU A 475 -7.67 -21.21 -5.66
C LEU A 475 -6.41 -20.48 -6.13
N ALA A 476 -5.23 -21.07 -5.88
CA ALA A 476 -3.96 -20.50 -6.33
C ALA A 476 -3.86 -20.40 -7.86
N GLN A 477 -4.34 -21.42 -8.57
CA GLN A 477 -4.44 -21.42 -10.03
C GLN A 477 -5.35 -20.29 -10.54
N PHE A 478 -6.50 -20.07 -9.89
CA PHE A 478 -7.42 -18.99 -10.23
C PHE A 478 -6.79 -17.61 -10.05
N GLU A 479 -6.17 -17.35 -8.90
CA GLU A 479 -5.51 -16.07 -8.62
C GLU A 479 -4.35 -15.82 -9.59
N TYR A 480 -3.52 -16.83 -9.84
CA TYR A 480 -2.45 -16.76 -10.83
C TYR A 480 -2.97 -16.41 -12.23
N ALA A 481 -3.98 -17.15 -12.73
CA ALA A 481 -4.54 -16.94 -14.05
C ALA A 481 -5.13 -15.53 -14.20
N ARG A 482 -5.89 -15.08 -13.21
CA ARG A 482 -6.52 -13.76 -13.18
C ARG A 482 -5.50 -12.63 -13.31
N TRP A 483 -4.49 -12.61 -12.44
CA TRP A 483 -3.54 -11.50 -12.42
C TRP A 483 -2.54 -11.54 -13.58
N ARG A 484 -2.14 -12.74 -14.01
CA ARG A 484 -1.32 -12.91 -15.22
C ARG A 484 -2.01 -12.34 -16.46
N ALA A 485 -3.34 -12.46 -16.56
CA ALA A 485 -4.12 -11.94 -17.69
C ALA A 485 -4.36 -10.42 -17.62
N GLU A 486 -4.63 -9.85 -16.43
CA GLU A 486 -4.95 -8.42 -16.29
C GLU A 486 -3.71 -7.50 -16.33
N LEU A 487 -2.56 -7.94 -15.79
CA LEU A 487 -1.36 -7.11 -15.66
C LEU A 487 -0.81 -6.54 -17.00
N PRO A 488 -0.75 -7.29 -18.11
CA PRO A 488 -0.29 -6.76 -19.40
C PRO A 488 -1.09 -5.53 -19.86
N GLY A 489 -2.41 -5.54 -19.69
CA GLY A 489 -3.28 -4.42 -20.07
C GLY A 489 -3.04 -3.18 -19.20
N VAL A 490 -2.79 -3.37 -17.91
CA VAL A 490 -2.42 -2.27 -17.00
C VAL A 490 -1.06 -1.68 -17.40
N MET A 491 -0.06 -2.52 -17.63
CA MET A 491 1.27 -2.04 -18.01
C MET A 491 1.27 -1.32 -19.37
N ALA A 492 0.45 -1.79 -20.33
CA ALA A 492 0.22 -1.07 -21.58
C ALA A 492 -0.42 0.30 -21.34
N THR A 493 -1.43 0.38 -20.46
CA THR A 493 -2.07 1.64 -20.07
C THR A 493 -1.08 2.63 -19.43
N LEU A 494 -0.20 2.13 -18.56
CA LEU A 494 0.85 2.93 -17.92
C LEU A 494 1.82 3.50 -18.97
N LEU A 495 2.29 2.67 -19.90
CA LEU A 495 3.21 3.09 -20.97
C LEU A 495 2.56 4.10 -21.94
N SER A 496 1.27 3.96 -22.21
CA SER A 496 0.54 4.89 -23.08
C SER A 496 0.04 6.15 -22.36
N SER A 497 0.31 6.31 -21.06
CA SER A 497 -0.27 7.40 -20.27
C SER A 497 0.36 8.77 -20.57
N GLY A 498 1.58 8.80 -21.10
CA GLY A 498 2.32 10.03 -21.38
C GLY A 498 2.88 10.75 -20.15
N VAL A 499 2.76 10.17 -18.95
CA VAL A 499 3.22 10.80 -17.69
C VAL A 499 4.41 10.08 -17.04
N LEU A 500 4.92 9.00 -17.65
CA LEU A 500 6.12 8.32 -17.16
C LEU A 500 7.36 9.13 -17.54
N THR A 501 8.33 9.24 -16.63
CA THR A 501 9.69 9.66 -16.99
C THR A 501 10.38 8.53 -17.76
N GLY A 502 11.55 8.78 -18.37
CA GLY A 502 12.34 7.68 -18.98
C GLY A 502 12.71 6.57 -17.99
N LEU A 503 12.89 6.89 -16.71
CA LEU A 503 13.04 5.89 -15.64
C LEU A 503 11.73 5.17 -15.32
N GLY A 504 10.60 5.87 -15.37
CA GLY A 504 9.26 5.28 -15.25
C GLY A 504 8.97 4.25 -16.35
N GLU A 505 9.29 4.58 -17.61
CA GLU A 505 9.17 3.65 -18.73
C GLU A 505 10.07 2.43 -18.55
N ARG A 506 11.33 2.63 -18.15
CA ARG A 506 12.26 1.53 -17.83
C ARG A 506 11.71 0.65 -16.71
N PHE A 507 11.14 1.24 -15.65
CA PHE A 507 10.55 0.53 -14.53
C PHE A 507 9.37 -0.34 -14.98
N VAL A 508 8.43 0.21 -15.76
CA VAL A 508 7.30 -0.57 -16.29
C VAL A 508 7.78 -1.64 -17.27
N GLY A 509 8.82 -1.37 -18.06
CA GLY A 509 9.50 -2.37 -18.88
C GLY A 509 10.12 -3.50 -18.06
N GLY A 510 10.71 -3.19 -16.91
CA GLY A 510 11.20 -4.17 -15.94
C GLY A 510 10.08 -5.03 -15.36
N MET A 511 8.94 -4.43 -14.99
CA MET A 511 7.76 -5.18 -14.53
C MET A 511 7.24 -6.14 -15.61
N ARG A 512 7.24 -5.73 -16.89
CA ARG A 512 6.88 -6.62 -18.01
C ARG A 512 7.84 -7.80 -18.15
N ARG A 513 9.15 -7.56 -18.00
CA ARG A 513 10.16 -8.64 -18.00
C ARG A 513 10.00 -9.57 -16.82
N GLY A 514 9.73 -9.03 -15.62
CA GLY A 514 9.40 -9.81 -14.43
C GLY A 514 8.19 -10.70 -14.67
N LEU A 515 7.08 -10.15 -15.17
CA LEU A 515 5.88 -10.92 -15.50
C LEU A 515 6.15 -12.02 -16.54
N ALA A 516 6.95 -11.73 -17.57
CA ALA A 516 7.31 -12.72 -18.58
C ALA A 516 8.21 -13.84 -18.03
N ALA A 517 9.02 -13.55 -17.01
CA ALA A 517 9.89 -14.51 -16.34
C ALA A 517 9.12 -15.43 -15.37
N ILE A 518 7.92 -15.03 -14.93
CA ILE A 518 7.00 -15.89 -14.17
C ILE A 518 6.47 -16.97 -15.13
N ALA A 519 7.28 -18.01 -15.32
CA ALA A 519 7.04 -19.06 -16.29
C ALA A 519 5.81 -19.91 -15.93
N GLY A 520 4.99 -20.17 -16.96
CA GLY A 520 4.63 -21.51 -17.43
C GLY A 520 3.92 -22.50 -16.50
N GLY A 521 2.94 -23.20 -17.05
CA GLY A 521 2.19 -24.28 -16.41
C GLY A 521 0.73 -24.19 -16.79
N ASP A 522 0.16 -25.29 -17.26
CA ASP A 522 -1.22 -25.32 -17.69
C ASP A 522 -2.14 -25.07 -16.49
N VAL A 523 -2.99 -24.06 -16.62
CA VAL A 523 -4.12 -23.84 -15.71
C VAL A 523 -5.30 -24.56 -16.35
N PRO A 524 -6.05 -25.38 -15.58
CA PRO A 524 -7.26 -26.03 -16.11
C PRO A 524 -8.21 -25.03 -16.77
N GLU A 525 -8.75 -25.38 -17.94
CA GLU A 525 -9.59 -24.48 -18.74
C GLU A 525 -10.80 -23.94 -17.96
N ASP A 526 -11.37 -24.76 -17.07
CA ASP A 526 -12.48 -24.36 -16.22
C ASP A 526 -12.08 -23.29 -15.19
N VAL A 527 -10.85 -23.31 -14.70
CA VAL A 527 -10.29 -22.29 -13.80
C VAL A 527 -9.96 -21.01 -14.57
N VAL A 528 -9.41 -21.12 -15.78
CA VAL A 528 -9.19 -19.97 -16.67
C VAL A 528 -10.53 -19.28 -16.98
N ALA A 529 -11.56 -20.04 -17.34
CA ALA A 529 -12.88 -19.50 -17.62
C ALA A 529 -13.51 -18.77 -16.43
N LEU A 530 -13.23 -19.20 -15.19
CA LEU A 530 -13.64 -18.49 -13.98
C LEU A 530 -12.85 -17.19 -13.79
N ALA A 531 -11.54 -17.21 -14.00
CA ALA A 531 -10.68 -16.03 -13.89
C ALA A 531 -11.05 -14.94 -14.93
N ASP A 532 -11.34 -15.36 -16.16
CA ASP A 532 -11.80 -14.48 -17.24
C ASP A 532 -13.17 -13.87 -16.91
N LEU A 533 -14.08 -14.66 -16.34
CA LEU A 533 -15.39 -14.16 -15.91
C LEU A 533 -15.25 -13.09 -14.82
N ALA A 534 -14.43 -13.36 -13.80
CA ALA A 534 -14.19 -12.41 -12.70
C ALA A 534 -13.57 -11.11 -13.21
N SER A 535 -12.62 -11.20 -14.14
CA SER A 535 -11.96 -10.03 -14.76
C SER A 535 -12.93 -9.22 -15.63
N ALA A 536 -13.70 -9.91 -16.48
CA ALA A 536 -14.72 -9.28 -17.31
C ALA A 536 -15.81 -8.61 -16.47
N GLU A 537 -16.28 -9.28 -15.41
CA GLU A 537 -17.26 -8.71 -14.48
C GLU A 537 -16.72 -7.42 -13.85
N HIS A 538 -15.53 -7.47 -13.28
CA HIS A 538 -14.94 -6.31 -12.62
C HIS A 538 -14.83 -5.13 -13.58
N ARG A 539 -14.37 -5.37 -14.82
CA ARG A 539 -14.26 -4.35 -15.86
C ARG A 539 -15.62 -3.75 -16.23
N ILE A 540 -16.66 -4.57 -16.42
CA ILE A 540 -18.01 -4.12 -16.75
C ILE A 540 -18.61 -3.30 -15.61
N THR A 541 -18.52 -3.81 -14.38
CA THR A 541 -19.03 -3.14 -13.17
C THR A 541 -18.30 -1.82 -12.91
N TRP A 542 -16.97 -1.79 -13.09
CA TRP A 542 -16.19 -0.57 -13.01
C TRP A 542 -16.64 0.45 -14.05
N ARG A 543 -16.88 0.02 -15.29
CA ARG A 543 -17.32 0.90 -16.37
C ARG A 543 -18.72 1.48 -16.11
N LEU A 544 -19.67 0.66 -15.67
CA LEU A 544 -21.00 1.09 -15.23
C LEU A 544 -20.92 2.12 -14.10
N ARG A 545 -20.01 1.92 -13.13
CA ARG A 545 -19.83 2.83 -12.00
C ARG A 545 -19.21 4.17 -12.41
N ASN A 546 -18.17 4.14 -13.24
CA ASN A 546 -17.25 5.28 -13.40
C ASN A 546 -17.30 5.98 -14.77
N VAL A 547 -17.97 5.41 -15.77
CA VAL A 547 -18.07 6.00 -17.11
C VAL A 547 -19.48 6.51 -17.34
N ARG A 548 -19.61 7.69 -17.94
CA ARG A 548 -20.93 8.25 -18.30
C ARG A 548 -20.97 8.60 -19.79
N PRO A 549 -22.00 8.17 -20.52
CA PRO A 549 -22.24 8.66 -21.87
C PRO A 549 -22.76 10.10 -21.83
N ARG A 550 -22.54 10.86 -22.92
CA ARG A 550 -23.10 12.21 -23.06
C ARG A 550 -24.63 12.13 -23.17
N ALA A 551 -25.34 12.98 -22.43
CA ALA A 551 -26.81 12.98 -22.42
C ALA A 551 -27.42 13.16 -23.83
N ALA A 552 -26.88 14.08 -24.64
CA ALA A 552 -27.32 14.29 -26.01
C ALA A 552 -27.19 13.03 -26.89
N PHE A 553 -26.16 12.21 -26.64
CA PHE A 553 -25.97 10.96 -27.36
C PHE A 553 -26.99 9.89 -26.94
N VAL A 554 -27.27 9.78 -25.64
CA VAL A 554 -28.32 8.88 -25.13
C VAL A 554 -29.69 9.25 -25.71
N ALA A 555 -30.00 10.55 -25.81
CA ALA A 555 -31.23 11.03 -26.43
C ALA A 555 -31.34 10.66 -27.93
N ALA A 556 -30.24 10.81 -28.68
CA ALA A 556 -30.19 10.41 -30.08
C ALA A 556 -30.40 8.89 -30.28
N LEU A 557 -29.82 8.05 -29.40
CA LEU A 557 -30.08 6.62 -29.41
C LEU A 557 -31.55 6.29 -29.07
N GLY A 558 -32.14 7.01 -28.11
CA GLY A 558 -33.56 6.86 -27.75
C GLY A 558 -34.48 7.15 -28.93
N ALA A 559 -34.18 8.21 -29.69
CA ALA A 559 -34.92 8.54 -30.92
C ALA A 559 -34.76 7.46 -32.02
N ALA A 560 -33.53 6.98 -32.26
CA ALA A 560 -33.27 5.94 -33.25
C ALA A 560 -33.98 4.63 -32.91
N TRP A 561 -33.96 4.22 -31.64
CA TRP A 561 -34.68 3.04 -31.15
C TRP A 561 -36.18 3.13 -31.43
N ARG A 562 -36.82 4.26 -31.05
CA ARG A 562 -38.26 4.48 -31.30
C ARG A 562 -38.62 4.51 -32.78
N ALA A 563 -37.72 5.02 -33.62
CA ALA A 563 -37.91 5.07 -35.07
C ALA A 563 -37.68 3.70 -35.75
N GLY A 564 -37.34 2.64 -35.00
CA GLY A 564 -37.00 1.32 -35.55
C GLY A 564 -35.73 1.33 -36.40
N GLN A 565 -34.85 2.32 -36.19
CA GLN A 565 -33.61 2.48 -36.96
C GLN A 565 -32.50 1.58 -36.41
N PRO A 566 -31.54 1.16 -37.23
CA PRO A 566 -30.33 0.49 -36.75
C PRO A 566 -29.56 1.34 -35.73
N CYS A 567 -28.88 0.70 -34.77
CA CYS A 567 -28.10 1.38 -33.74
C CYS A 567 -27.00 2.27 -34.37
N PRO A 568 -27.02 3.61 -34.17
CA PRO A 568 -25.99 4.54 -34.64
C PRO A 568 -24.64 4.33 -33.95
N SER A 569 -23.53 4.60 -34.64
CA SER A 569 -22.16 4.40 -34.12
C SER A 569 -21.95 5.02 -32.74
N LEU A 570 -21.45 4.24 -31.78
CA LEU A 570 -21.27 4.70 -30.40
C LEU A 570 -20.01 5.62 -30.29
N PRO A 571 -20.10 6.92 -29.92
CA PRO A 571 -18.98 7.85 -29.81
C PRO A 571 -18.26 7.70 -28.46
N ALA A 572 -16.96 7.95 -28.36
CA ALA A 572 -16.18 7.71 -27.13
C ALA A 572 -16.86 8.23 -25.83
N SER A 573 -17.02 7.34 -24.85
CA SER A 573 -17.48 7.67 -23.50
C SER A 573 -16.31 8.19 -22.66
N SER A 574 -16.56 9.12 -21.74
CA SER A 574 -15.53 9.65 -20.83
C SER A 574 -15.68 9.08 -19.42
N ILE A 575 -14.56 8.82 -18.75
CA ILE A 575 -14.55 8.54 -17.32
C ILE A 575 -15.09 9.79 -16.62
N SER A 576 -16.16 9.64 -15.86
CA SER A 576 -16.61 10.70 -14.98
C SER A 576 -15.57 10.87 -13.89
N ALA A 577 -15.00 12.06 -13.80
CA ALA A 577 -14.33 12.51 -12.58
C ALA A 577 -15.40 12.71 -11.50
N GLY A 578 -16.10 11.63 -11.11
CA GLY A 578 -16.81 11.59 -9.85
C GLY A 578 -15.75 11.91 -8.79
N GLY A 579 -15.94 13.04 -8.11
CA GLY A 579 -14.90 13.69 -7.31
C GLY A 579 -14.10 12.64 -6.56
N VAL A 580 -12.80 12.59 -6.87
CA VAL A 580 -11.82 11.70 -6.27
C VAL A 580 -12.15 11.59 -4.78
N PRO A 581 -12.63 10.45 -4.27
CA PRO A 581 -12.47 10.19 -2.86
C PRO A 581 -10.95 10.11 -2.70
N SER A 582 -10.37 11.15 -2.11
CA SER A 582 -8.99 11.11 -1.67
C SER A 582 -8.92 10.08 -0.55
N ASP A 583 -8.90 8.79 -0.89
CA ASP A 583 -8.34 7.78 -0.02
C ASP A 583 -6.85 8.12 0.04
N GLY A 584 -6.48 8.77 1.13
CA GLY A 584 -5.29 9.57 1.33
C GLY A 584 -4.00 8.75 1.30
N LEU A 585 -3.55 8.40 0.10
CA LEU A 585 -2.12 8.39 -0.16
C LEU A 585 -1.67 9.85 -0.23
N PRO A 586 -0.67 10.28 0.57
CA PRO A 586 -0.17 11.64 0.46
C PRO A 586 0.35 11.85 -0.96
N SER A 587 -0.24 12.81 -1.68
CA SER A 587 0.39 13.33 -2.89
C SER A 587 1.76 13.84 -2.49
N SER A 588 2.83 13.25 -3.03
CA SER A 588 4.18 13.82 -2.97
C SER A 588 4.15 15.16 -3.69
N GLY A 589 3.88 16.24 -2.95
CA GLY A 589 3.91 17.61 -3.44
C GLY A 589 5.35 18.09 -3.52
N VAL A 590 5.84 18.30 -4.73
CA VAL A 590 6.95 19.21 -5.01
C VAL A 590 6.38 20.64 -4.91
N PRO A 591 7.02 21.58 -4.18
CA PRO A 591 6.48 22.92 -4.03
C PRO A 591 6.74 23.76 -5.30
N SER A 592 5.69 24.39 -5.84
CA SER A 592 5.81 25.49 -6.79
C SER A 592 5.24 26.77 -6.18
N SER A 593 6.05 27.82 -6.17
CA SER A 593 5.80 29.17 -5.65
C SER A 593 4.83 29.99 -6.52
N GLY A 594 3.97 30.81 -5.89
CA GLY A 594 3.52 32.09 -6.48
C GLY A 594 2.07 32.55 -6.23
N GLY A 595 1.90 33.53 -5.32
CA GLY A 595 1.17 34.81 -5.52
C GLY A 595 -0.38 34.88 -5.50
N PRO A 596 -1.02 35.93 -4.89
CA PRO A 596 -2.43 35.90 -4.45
C PRO A 596 -3.40 36.81 -5.24
N GLY A 597 -4.71 36.53 -5.19
CA GLY A 597 -5.74 37.48 -5.65
C GLY A 597 -7.22 37.07 -5.48
N ALA A 598 -7.91 37.76 -4.56
CA ALA A 598 -9.31 38.20 -4.56
C ALA A 598 -10.51 37.21 -4.35
N VAL A 599 -10.90 37.11 -3.08
CA VAL A 599 -12.23 37.13 -2.41
C VAL A 599 -13.50 37.41 -3.26
N ALA A 600 -14.57 36.60 -3.06
CA ALA A 600 -15.97 37.07 -2.96
C ALA A 600 -16.95 36.04 -2.33
N ALA A 601 -17.48 36.41 -1.16
CA ALA A 601 -18.82 36.26 -0.56
C ALA A 601 -19.67 34.95 -0.60
N ILE A 602 -20.24 34.70 0.58
CA ILE A 602 -21.07 33.59 1.07
C ILE A 602 -22.57 33.82 0.78
N GLY A 603 -23.34 32.74 0.57
CA GLY A 603 -24.80 32.67 0.64
C GLY A 603 -25.26 31.42 1.44
N PRO A 604 -26.49 31.40 2.00
CA PRO A 604 -26.81 30.64 3.21
C PRO A 604 -27.00 29.13 2.99
N THR A 605 -26.52 28.35 3.96
CA THR A 605 -26.68 26.90 4.13
C THR A 605 -28.14 26.51 4.45
N PRO A 606 -28.71 25.47 3.79
CA PRO A 606 -29.91 24.78 4.26
C PRO A 606 -29.56 23.71 5.33
N PRO A 607 -30.56 23.26 6.11
CA PRO A 607 -30.37 22.56 7.38
C PRO A 607 -29.91 21.09 7.24
N ASP A 608 -29.24 20.65 8.30
CA ASP A 608 -28.76 19.30 8.59
C ASP A 608 -29.81 18.21 8.34
N ASP A 609 -29.56 17.33 7.38
CA ASP A 609 -29.90 15.90 7.43
C ASP A 609 -29.28 15.17 6.23
N LEU A 610 -28.77 13.95 6.45
CA LEU A 610 -28.09 13.01 5.52
C LEU A 610 -26.55 13.08 5.50
N ALA A 611 -25.92 12.46 6.49
CA ALA A 611 -24.55 11.94 6.35
C ALA A 611 -24.56 10.63 5.54
N PRO A 612 -23.89 10.53 4.37
CA PRO A 612 -23.76 9.27 3.68
C PRO A 612 -22.64 8.44 4.32
N THR A 613 -23.01 7.23 4.74
CA THR A 613 -22.16 6.13 5.17
C THR A 613 -21.08 5.83 4.12
N ALA A 614 -19.84 5.62 4.57
CA ALA A 614 -18.75 5.15 3.71
C ALA A 614 -19.15 3.80 3.04
N PRO A 615 -18.84 3.58 1.74
CA PRO A 615 -19.31 2.39 1.05
C PRO A 615 -18.70 1.12 1.64
N ARG A 616 -19.57 0.18 2.03
CA ARG A 616 -19.22 -1.19 2.40
C ARG A 616 -18.53 -1.86 1.20
N PHE A 617 -17.27 -2.29 1.35
CA PHE A 617 -16.61 -3.13 0.37
C PHE A 617 -17.08 -4.58 0.57
N VAL A 618 -18.19 -4.94 -0.05
CA VAL A 618 -18.63 -6.34 -0.20
C VAL A 618 -18.18 -6.80 -1.57
N ALA A 619 -17.37 -7.85 -1.65
CA ALA A 619 -16.96 -8.45 -2.93
C ALA A 619 -18.20 -8.73 -3.82
N PRO A 620 -18.12 -8.54 -5.15
CA PRO A 620 -19.25 -8.84 -6.04
C PRO A 620 -19.73 -10.28 -5.85
N GLY A 621 -21.05 -10.50 -5.91
CA GLY A 621 -21.64 -11.80 -5.60
C GLY A 621 -21.08 -12.96 -6.42
N ARG A 622 -20.81 -12.73 -7.71
CA ARG A 622 -20.21 -13.73 -8.62
C ARG A 622 -18.76 -14.08 -8.28
N LEU A 623 -17.96 -13.11 -7.84
CA LEU A 623 -16.59 -13.37 -7.40
C LEU A 623 -16.61 -14.22 -6.11
N SER A 624 -17.45 -13.85 -5.13
CA SER A 624 -17.65 -14.64 -3.90
C SER A 624 -18.12 -16.07 -4.21
N LEU A 625 -19.03 -16.21 -5.18
CA LEU A 625 -19.54 -17.51 -5.61
C LEU A 625 -18.49 -18.32 -6.40
N SER A 626 -17.60 -17.67 -7.14
CA SER A 626 -16.44 -18.31 -7.78
C SER A 626 -15.45 -18.84 -6.74
N TYR A 627 -15.16 -18.05 -5.69
CA TYR A 627 -14.35 -18.53 -4.57
C TYR A 627 -15.00 -19.70 -3.84
N LEU A 628 -16.32 -19.65 -3.61
CA LEU A 628 -17.05 -20.77 -3.02
C LEU A 628 -16.90 -22.04 -3.88
N ARG A 629 -17.13 -21.95 -5.20
CA ARG A 629 -16.98 -23.08 -6.12
C ARG A 629 -15.58 -23.70 -6.09
N LEU A 630 -14.54 -22.88 -5.93
CA LEU A 630 -13.16 -23.35 -5.86
C LEU A 630 -12.82 -23.99 -4.51
N ARG A 631 -13.35 -23.46 -3.40
CA ARG A 631 -13.02 -23.87 -2.04
C ARG A 631 -13.90 -25.00 -1.51
N GLU A 632 -15.19 -24.97 -1.84
CA GLU A 632 -16.25 -25.85 -1.33
C GLU A 632 -17.16 -26.29 -2.51
N PRO A 633 -16.67 -27.12 -3.45
CA PRO A 633 -17.42 -27.49 -4.66
C PRO A 633 -18.75 -28.20 -4.35
N GLU A 634 -18.79 -29.09 -3.36
CA GLU A 634 -20.01 -29.79 -2.93
C GLU A 634 -21.10 -28.80 -2.44
N ARG A 635 -20.68 -27.74 -1.73
CA ARG A 635 -21.60 -26.70 -1.26
C ARG A 635 -22.12 -25.84 -2.41
N PHE A 636 -21.28 -25.60 -3.42
CA PHE A 636 -21.72 -24.96 -4.65
C PHE A 636 -22.76 -25.82 -5.40
N GLU A 637 -22.57 -27.14 -5.45
CA GLU A 637 -23.54 -28.08 -6.05
C GLU A 637 -24.88 -28.08 -5.30
N GLN A 638 -24.88 -28.05 -3.97
CA GLN A 638 -26.11 -27.90 -3.16
C GLN A 638 -26.89 -26.63 -3.52
N PHE A 639 -26.21 -25.51 -3.81
CA PHE A 639 -26.89 -24.30 -4.27
C PHE A 639 -27.44 -24.41 -5.69
N LEU A 640 -26.92 -25.30 -6.53
CA LEU A 640 -27.53 -25.58 -7.85
C LEU A 640 -28.85 -26.35 -7.69
N GLU A 641 -28.92 -27.27 -6.73
CA GLU A 641 -30.13 -28.05 -6.42
C GLU A 641 -31.20 -27.20 -5.70
N GLU A 642 -30.77 -26.34 -4.76
CA GLU A 642 -31.65 -25.49 -3.95
C GLU A 642 -31.29 -23.99 -4.04
N PRO A 643 -31.49 -23.31 -5.20
CA PRO A 643 -31.05 -21.92 -5.39
C PRO A 643 -31.64 -20.91 -4.40
N PHE A 644 -32.81 -21.20 -3.82
CA PHE A 644 -33.46 -20.34 -2.81
C PHE A 644 -32.66 -20.22 -1.50
N ARG A 645 -31.73 -21.16 -1.22
CA ARG A 645 -30.86 -21.12 -0.04
C ARG A 645 -29.64 -20.21 -0.21
N LEU A 646 -29.38 -19.71 -1.44
CA LEU A 646 -28.22 -18.88 -1.73
C LEU A 646 -28.27 -17.52 -1.02
N GLY A 647 -29.40 -16.83 -1.09
CA GLY A 647 -29.56 -15.45 -0.60
C GLY A 647 -29.17 -15.24 0.87
N PRO A 648 -29.59 -16.10 1.82
CA PRO A 648 -29.17 -16.01 3.22
C PRO A 648 -27.65 -16.17 3.46
N VAL A 649 -26.95 -16.89 2.58
CA VAL A 649 -25.51 -17.18 2.73
C VAL A 649 -24.64 -16.19 1.95
N LEU A 650 -25.05 -15.85 0.73
CA LEU A 650 -24.38 -14.90 -0.15
C LEU A 650 -25.41 -13.88 -0.67
N PRO A 651 -25.78 -12.85 0.12
CA PRO A 651 -26.81 -11.88 -0.26
C PRO A 651 -26.51 -11.08 -1.53
N ALA A 652 -25.23 -11.01 -1.92
CA ALA A 652 -24.78 -10.34 -3.13
C ALA A 652 -24.94 -11.20 -4.40
N ALA A 653 -25.22 -12.50 -4.25
CA ALA A 653 -25.37 -13.46 -5.36
C ALA A 653 -26.85 -13.85 -5.56
N SER A 654 -27.17 -14.24 -6.79
CA SER A 654 -28.52 -14.57 -7.26
C SER A 654 -28.53 -15.90 -8.01
N PRO A 655 -29.70 -16.54 -8.19
CA PRO A 655 -29.81 -17.74 -9.03
C PRO A 655 -29.32 -17.56 -10.47
N ALA A 656 -29.39 -16.33 -11.01
CA ALA A 656 -28.82 -16.00 -12.32
C ALA A 656 -27.30 -16.20 -12.37
N ASP A 657 -26.60 -15.92 -11.26
CA ASP A 657 -25.15 -16.07 -11.15
C ASP A 657 -24.73 -17.56 -11.17
N LEU A 658 -25.54 -18.45 -10.58
CA LEU A 658 -25.35 -19.90 -10.64
C LEU A 658 -25.43 -20.43 -12.08
N LEU A 659 -26.45 -20.00 -12.83
CA LEU A 659 -26.61 -20.35 -14.25
C LEU A 659 -25.44 -19.83 -15.09
N LEU A 660 -24.99 -18.59 -14.84
CA LEU A 660 -23.86 -18.01 -15.55
C LEU A 660 -22.56 -18.78 -15.30
N LEU A 661 -22.29 -19.18 -14.05
CA LEU A 661 -21.08 -19.93 -13.66
C LEU A 661 -21.06 -21.37 -14.20
N THR A 662 -22.23 -21.97 -14.42
CA THR A 662 -22.37 -23.31 -15.01
C THR A 662 -22.46 -23.30 -16.54
N GLY A 663 -22.37 -22.12 -17.18
CA GLY A 663 -22.37 -21.97 -18.63
C GLY A 663 -23.77 -21.91 -19.25
N GLN A 664 -24.84 -21.90 -18.45
CA GLN A 664 -26.23 -21.78 -18.91
C GLN A 664 -26.59 -20.32 -19.23
N THR A 665 -25.93 -19.76 -20.25
CA THR A 665 -25.95 -18.32 -20.56
C THR A 665 -27.34 -17.78 -20.92
N THR A 666 -28.14 -18.54 -21.67
CA THR A 666 -29.49 -18.11 -22.10
C THR A 666 -30.42 -17.97 -20.90
N GLY A 667 -30.45 -18.98 -20.02
CA GLY A 667 -31.24 -18.93 -18.78
C GLY A 667 -30.77 -17.81 -17.85
N ALA A 668 -29.45 -17.63 -17.72
CA ALA A 668 -28.89 -16.52 -16.96
C ALA A 668 -29.33 -15.16 -17.51
N SER A 669 -29.30 -14.96 -18.83
CA SER A 669 -29.75 -13.70 -19.46
C SER A 669 -31.21 -13.37 -19.17
N LEU A 670 -32.11 -14.36 -19.20
CA LEU A 670 -33.53 -14.17 -18.88
C LEU A 670 -33.72 -13.78 -17.40
N LEU A 671 -33.02 -14.45 -16.47
CA LEU A 671 -33.12 -14.08 -15.06
C LEU A 671 -32.55 -12.68 -14.77
N TYR A 672 -31.42 -12.30 -15.41
CA TYR A 672 -30.92 -10.92 -15.26
C TYR A 672 -31.85 -9.89 -15.87
N HIS A 673 -32.55 -10.21 -16.96
CA HIS A 673 -33.59 -9.34 -17.51
C HIS A 673 -34.66 -9.04 -16.45
N ASP A 674 -35.20 -10.07 -15.80
CA ASP A 674 -36.26 -9.90 -14.80
C ASP A 674 -35.75 -9.12 -13.58
N LEU A 675 -34.52 -9.40 -13.14
CA LEU A 675 -33.86 -8.64 -12.08
C LEU A 675 -33.65 -7.16 -12.44
N ILE A 676 -33.32 -6.83 -13.69
CA ILE A 676 -33.17 -5.45 -14.16
C ILE A 676 -34.53 -4.75 -14.24
N VAL A 677 -35.59 -5.44 -14.67
CA VAL A 677 -36.94 -4.88 -14.71
C VAL A 677 -37.41 -4.51 -13.30
N ALA A 678 -37.10 -5.35 -12.31
CA ALA A 678 -37.41 -5.11 -10.90
C ALA A 678 -36.52 -4.01 -10.26
N GLU A 679 -35.21 -4.07 -10.49
CA GLU A 679 -34.21 -3.19 -9.88
C GLU A 679 -33.27 -2.54 -10.92
N PRO A 680 -33.77 -1.62 -11.76
CA PRO A 680 -33.02 -1.08 -12.90
C PRO A 680 -31.77 -0.28 -12.51
N GLN A 681 -31.68 0.18 -11.26
CA GLN A 681 -30.54 0.89 -10.69
C GLN A 681 -29.36 -0.01 -10.30
N ARG A 682 -29.56 -1.33 -10.18
CA ARG A 682 -28.52 -2.26 -9.71
C ARG A 682 -27.55 -2.62 -10.82
N ILE A 683 -26.36 -2.02 -10.78
CA ILE A 683 -25.31 -2.25 -11.78
C ILE A 683 -24.86 -3.72 -11.87
N ASP A 684 -24.98 -4.51 -10.80
CA ASP A 684 -24.55 -5.91 -10.77
C ASP A 684 -25.43 -6.80 -11.69
N HIS A 685 -26.70 -6.45 -11.87
CA HIS A 685 -27.63 -7.17 -12.76
C HIS A 685 -27.34 -6.84 -14.22
N TRP A 686 -27.08 -5.56 -14.53
CA TRP A 686 -26.60 -5.14 -15.85
C TRP A 686 -25.29 -5.82 -16.23
N ALA A 687 -24.35 -5.93 -15.28
CA ALA A 687 -23.11 -6.65 -15.50
C ALA A 687 -23.35 -8.13 -15.84
N GLY A 688 -24.24 -8.79 -15.09
CA GLY A 688 -24.64 -10.18 -15.35
C GLY A 688 -25.28 -10.38 -16.73
N LEU A 689 -26.19 -9.49 -17.13
CA LEU A 689 -26.80 -9.52 -18.47
C LEU A 689 -25.72 -9.42 -19.55
N VAL A 690 -24.82 -8.44 -19.46
CA VAL A 690 -23.75 -8.26 -20.47
C VAL A 690 -22.81 -9.46 -20.52
N LEU A 691 -22.45 -10.03 -19.37
CA LEU A 691 -21.59 -11.22 -19.29
C LEU A 691 -22.23 -12.47 -19.90
N SER A 692 -23.49 -12.75 -19.55
CA SER A 692 -24.22 -13.91 -20.09
C SER A 692 -24.36 -13.82 -21.61
N ARG A 693 -24.65 -12.63 -22.13
CA ARG A 693 -24.75 -12.34 -23.56
C ARG A 693 -23.40 -12.49 -24.29
N ARG A 694 -22.31 -12.00 -23.69
CA ARG A 694 -20.95 -12.15 -24.24
C ARG A 694 -20.56 -13.62 -24.38
N ARG A 695 -20.80 -14.41 -23.33
CA ARG A 695 -20.47 -15.85 -23.33
C ARG A 695 -21.31 -16.62 -24.35
N ALA A 696 -22.60 -16.29 -24.50
CA ALA A 696 -23.47 -16.94 -25.51
C ALA A 696 -22.98 -16.75 -26.95
N ARG A 697 -22.22 -15.68 -27.23
CA ARG A 697 -21.68 -15.36 -28.56
C ARG A 697 -20.28 -15.93 -28.82
N GLY A 698 -19.59 -16.45 -27.80
CA GLY A 698 -18.22 -16.98 -27.94
C GLY A 698 -17.11 -15.92 -28.09
N ASP A 699 -17.39 -14.64 -27.78
CA ASP A 699 -16.43 -13.55 -27.99
C ASP A 699 -15.33 -13.49 -26.91
N ALA A 700 -14.08 -13.67 -27.34
CA ALA A 700 -12.89 -13.72 -26.48
C ALA A 700 -12.43 -12.37 -25.92
N ASP A 701 -12.60 -11.22 -26.61
CA ASP A 701 -12.29 -9.89 -26.02
C ASP A 701 -13.04 -8.75 -26.76
N PRO A 702 -13.71 -7.77 -26.09
CA PRO A 702 -14.99 -7.26 -26.58
C PRO A 702 -14.96 -5.83 -27.17
N PRO A 703 -16.03 -5.45 -27.89
CA PRO A 703 -17.04 -4.62 -27.22
C PRO A 703 -18.46 -5.16 -27.41
N VAL A 704 -18.82 -6.22 -26.68
CA VAL A 704 -20.21 -6.49 -26.28
C VAL A 704 -20.68 -5.29 -25.45
N CYS A 705 -21.65 -4.55 -26.01
CA CYS A 705 -22.44 -3.43 -25.47
C CYS A 705 -21.74 -2.58 -24.44
N ARG A 706 -21.38 -1.35 -24.80
CA ARG A 706 -21.04 -0.27 -23.85
C ARG A 706 -22.06 -0.24 -22.72
N PRO A 707 -21.77 -0.86 -21.55
CA PRO A 707 -22.80 -1.18 -20.58
C PRO A 707 -23.36 0.10 -19.95
N GLU A 708 -22.53 1.13 -19.85
CA GLU A 708 -22.92 2.48 -19.43
C GLU A 708 -23.89 3.13 -20.40
N VAL A 709 -23.79 2.85 -21.70
CA VAL A 709 -24.72 3.34 -22.73
C VAL A 709 -26.03 2.57 -22.66
N LEU A 710 -25.96 1.23 -22.56
CA LEU A 710 -27.13 0.37 -22.44
C LEU A 710 -27.99 0.76 -21.22
N MET A 711 -27.37 0.89 -20.06
CA MET A 711 -28.05 1.28 -18.82
C MET A 711 -28.63 2.70 -18.92
N ALA A 712 -27.87 3.66 -19.48
CA ALA A 712 -28.34 5.04 -19.64
C ALA A 712 -29.49 5.15 -20.65
N LEU A 713 -29.43 4.41 -21.76
CA LEU A 713 -30.49 4.35 -22.77
C LEU A 713 -31.77 3.76 -22.20
N HIS A 714 -31.68 2.63 -21.48
CA HIS A 714 -32.83 2.05 -20.80
C HIS A 714 -33.44 3.03 -19.79
N ALA A 715 -32.62 3.70 -18.98
CA ALA A 715 -33.09 4.71 -18.03
C ALA A 715 -33.78 5.89 -18.73
N HIS A 716 -33.22 6.36 -19.85
CA HIS A 716 -33.79 7.44 -20.66
C HIS A 716 -35.14 7.06 -21.28
N LEU A 717 -35.22 5.89 -21.94
CA LEU A 717 -36.46 5.38 -22.53
C LEU A 717 -37.56 5.20 -21.48
N ARG A 718 -37.20 4.66 -20.31
CA ARG A 718 -38.13 4.50 -19.18
C ARG A 718 -38.63 5.85 -18.65
N ALA A 719 -37.77 6.85 -18.54
CA ALA A 719 -38.15 8.20 -18.11
C ALA A 719 -39.14 8.87 -19.10
N GLU A 720 -39.07 8.51 -20.37
CA GLU A 720 -39.98 8.98 -21.43
C GLU A 720 -41.22 8.08 -21.61
N GLY A 721 -41.43 7.09 -20.73
CA GLY A 721 -42.59 6.20 -20.75
C GLY A 721 -42.54 5.08 -21.80
N ALA A 722 -41.40 4.86 -22.45
CA ALA A 722 -41.24 3.77 -23.41
C ALA A 722 -40.94 2.44 -22.70
N VAL A 723 -41.60 1.36 -23.13
CA VAL A 723 -41.27 0.00 -22.72
C VAL A 723 -40.15 -0.51 -23.63
N ALA A 724 -39.00 -0.82 -23.06
CA ALA A 724 -37.86 -1.37 -23.80
C ALA A 724 -37.22 -2.47 -22.99
N ALA A 725 -37.35 -3.71 -23.44
CA ALA A 725 -36.80 -4.86 -22.73
C ALA A 725 -35.26 -4.78 -22.74
N PRO A 726 -34.59 -4.95 -21.58
CA PRO A 726 -33.12 -4.90 -21.50
C PRO A 726 -32.38 -5.81 -22.50
N ILE A 727 -32.92 -7.00 -22.78
CA ILE A 727 -32.34 -7.96 -23.74
C ILE A 727 -32.44 -7.41 -25.16
N GLU A 728 -33.60 -6.89 -25.56
CA GLU A 728 -33.82 -6.36 -26.90
C GLU A 728 -32.91 -5.15 -27.18
N LEU A 729 -32.76 -4.24 -26.22
CA LEU A 729 -31.81 -3.13 -26.32
C LEU A 729 -30.37 -3.62 -26.46
N ALA A 730 -30.00 -4.64 -25.69
CA ALA A 730 -28.67 -5.23 -25.78
C ALA A 730 -28.45 -5.94 -27.13
N ASP A 731 -29.48 -6.54 -27.74
CA ASP A 731 -29.41 -7.14 -29.08
C ASP A 731 -29.28 -6.10 -30.17
N TRP A 732 -30.09 -5.06 -30.10
CA TRP A 732 -30.05 -3.94 -31.03
C TRP A 732 -28.71 -3.22 -31.04
N MET A 733 -28.13 -2.96 -29.86
CA MET A 733 -26.80 -2.37 -29.76
C MET A 733 -25.72 -3.30 -30.32
N ALA A 734 -25.82 -4.60 -30.08
CA ALA A 734 -24.81 -5.56 -30.50
C ALA A 734 -24.93 -5.97 -31.98
N ALA A 735 -26.03 -5.63 -32.65
CA ALA A 735 -26.19 -5.79 -34.10
C ALA A 735 -25.33 -4.77 -34.89
N GLN A 736 -24.97 -3.63 -34.28
CA GLN A 736 -24.07 -2.65 -34.89
C GLN A 736 -22.67 -3.21 -35.14
N THR A 737 -22.11 -3.92 -34.16
CA THR A 737 -20.73 -4.42 -34.19
C THR A 737 -20.57 -5.60 -35.16
N ALA A 738 -21.68 -6.17 -35.64
CA ALA A 738 -21.70 -7.27 -36.61
C ALA A 738 -21.75 -6.80 -38.08
N ALA A 739 -21.92 -5.50 -38.34
CA ALA A 739 -21.92 -4.98 -39.72
C ALA A 739 -20.49 -4.90 -40.29
N PRO A 740 -20.21 -5.40 -41.52
CA PRO A 740 -18.88 -5.35 -42.10
C PRO A 740 -18.45 -3.91 -42.37
N ALA A 741 -17.19 -3.58 -42.04
CA ALA A 741 -16.57 -2.24 -42.11
C ALA A 741 -16.42 -1.62 -43.52
N SER A 742 -17.24 -2.02 -44.51
CA SER A 742 -17.10 -1.59 -45.91
C SER A 742 -17.81 -0.27 -46.27
N ALA A 743 -18.54 0.37 -45.36
CA ALA A 743 -19.36 1.55 -45.68
C ALA A 743 -18.72 2.92 -45.33
N ALA A 744 -17.43 2.97 -44.98
CA ALA A 744 -16.75 4.21 -44.58
C ALA A 744 -15.74 4.77 -45.61
N MET A 745 -15.79 4.34 -46.87
CA MET A 745 -15.01 4.94 -47.96
C MET A 745 -15.84 5.15 -49.24
N SER A 746 -16.82 6.06 -49.21
CA SER A 746 -17.29 6.70 -50.44
C SER A 746 -17.95 8.07 -50.20
N VAL A 747 -17.20 9.02 -49.67
CA VAL A 747 -17.51 10.44 -49.90
C VAL A 747 -16.19 11.16 -50.18
N GLY A 748 -15.85 11.22 -51.46
CA GLY A 748 -14.63 11.84 -51.97
C GLY A 748 -14.66 11.94 -53.50
N GLY A 749 -15.82 12.25 -54.07
CA GLY A 749 -15.92 12.59 -55.49
C GLY A 749 -15.54 14.05 -55.68
N ARG A 750 -14.31 14.33 -56.14
CA ARG A 750 -14.07 15.50 -56.99
C ARG A 750 -12.88 15.30 -57.92
N ALA A 751 -13.18 15.60 -59.18
CA ALA A 751 -12.38 15.53 -60.38
C ALA A 751 -10.97 16.14 -60.27
N GLY A 752 -10.04 15.48 -60.96
CA GLY A 752 -8.73 15.99 -61.33
C GLY A 752 -8.14 15.07 -62.39
N SER A 753 -8.45 15.36 -63.65
CA SER A 753 -7.77 14.82 -64.83
C SER A 753 -6.26 14.96 -64.70
N HIS A 754 -5.47 13.98 -65.15
CA HIS A 754 -4.23 14.18 -65.91
C HIS A 754 -3.80 12.84 -66.52
N SER A 755 -3.74 12.85 -67.84
CA SER A 755 -3.16 11.86 -68.75
C SER A 755 -1.66 11.70 -68.53
N GLY A 756 -1.15 10.47 -68.60
CA GLY A 756 0.29 10.19 -68.57
C GLY A 756 0.59 8.72 -68.83
N ASP A 757 0.85 8.44 -70.11
CA ASP A 757 1.27 7.17 -70.73
C ASP A 757 2.63 6.68 -70.19
N GLY A 758 2.90 5.36 -70.24
CA GLY A 758 4.25 4.83 -69.93
C GLY A 758 4.34 3.39 -69.41
N SER A 759 4.38 2.45 -70.35
CA SER A 759 4.82 1.05 -70.24
C SER A 759 6.06 0.78 -69.35
N ASN A 760 6.10 -0.34 -68.61
CA ASN A 760 7.08 -1.42 -68.86
C ASN A 760 6.77 -2.73 -68.09
N THR A 761 7.43 -3.78 -68.57
CA THR A 761 7.15 -5.23 -68.47
C THR A 761 8.01 -6.00 -67.44
N LYS A 762 7.65 -7.29 -67.25
CA LYS A 762 8.33 -8.48 -66.64
C LYS A 762 7.86 -8.85 -65.22
N SER A 763 7.08 -9.92 -65.02
CA SER A 763 7.33 -11.37 -65.24
C SER A 763 8.33 -11.97 -64.24
N THR A 764 7.84 -12.80 -63.30
CA THR A 764 8.08 -14.26 -63.28
C THR A 764 7.25 -15.00 -62.20
N ARG A 765 6.60 -16.08 -62.67
CA ARG A 765 5.92 -17.21 -62.00
C ARG A 765 6.89 -18.03 -61.11
N THR A 766 6.54 -18.39 -59.86
CA THR A 766 6.06 -19.72 -59.32
C THR A 766 6.98 -20.95 -59.58
N PRO A 767 6.94 -22.06 -58.79
CA PRO A 767 5.81 -22.58 -57.98
C PRO A 767 6.11 -23.25 -56.62
N SER A 768 5.00 -23.54 -55.93
CA SER A 768 4.80 -24.49 -54.84
C SER A 768 5.04 -25.97 -55.24
N ALA A 769 5.48 -26.79 -54.29
CA ALA A 769 5.30 -28.26 -54.30
C ALA A 769 5.42 -28.82 -52.86
N THR A 770 4.28 -29.16 -52.25
CA THR A 770 3.85 -30.51 -51.79
C THR A 770 4.59 -31.13 -50.61
N SER A 771 3.85 -31.16 -49.50
CA SER A 771 3.98 -32.09 -48.38
C SER A 771 3.27 -33.42 -48.68
N ARG A 772 3.89 -34.51 -48.19
CA ARG A 772 3.31 -35.76 -47.62
C ARG A 772 4.21 -36.95 -47.95
N THR A 773 4.83 -37.57 -46.94
CA THR A 773 4.49 -38.93 -46.49
C THR A 773 5.37 -39.35 -45.31
N SER A 774 4.68 -39.84 -44.28
CA SER A 774 4.97 -40.98 -43.40
C SER A 774 6.43 -41.46 -43.25
N GLY A 775 6.91 -41.47 -42.01
CA GLY A 775 8.15 -42.10 -41.55
C GLY A 775 8.50 -41.61 -40.16
#